data_AF-A0A9P2ZVC4-F1
#
_entry.id   AF-A0A9P2ZVC4-F1
#
_cell.length_a   1.000
_cell.length_b   1.000
_cell.length_c   1.000
_cell.angle_alpha   90.00
_cell.angle_beta   90.00
_cell.angle_gamma   90.00
#
_symmetry.space_group_name_H-M   'P 1'
#
loop_
_entity.id
_entity.type
_entity.pdbx_description
1 polymer ?
#
loop_
_entity_poly.entity_id
_entity_poly.type
_entity_poly.pdbx_seq_one_letter_code
_entity_poly.pdbx_strand_id
1 'polypeptide(L)'
;MSYAPRTPSQSQSQSRFDEVHFGGFAAKYIRRKFFMDVHPPLAKLLITLSAWLGGFDGEFDFKDIGKDYLEPGVPYIIMRLFPALLGLALVPITYLTLLSLRLSLPTAVLGALLITFDNALITQSRLILLDSYLVFFTALTVLFWVRFSSLDSDGRAFTTGWWRNLILTGLGLGATLSCKWVGLFTIATVGLGTLRQLWLLLGNLRVTPRMWARHFMARALGLIVVPIGFYMAMFYIHFWVLDMSGDGDGFMSSEFQHTLQGHGMDDTYADVGFGSIVSIRHVNTQGGYLHSHPHAYPAGSQQQQITLYPHRDDNNLWRITNGSAPDAPPSYPWDELPFEHIIAGSKIRLQHVSTDKRLHSHDVRPPVSDVEFQNEVSGYGFPGFSGDANDDFVVELAHKTMSKKYDRAARHRLRTLRSEFRLRHVLSGCYLFSHKVKLPEWGFEQQEVTCNKNPTWENSLWYIETNTHAQLPFDAEKVNYARPSFFEKFFELQAVMWTTNAGLTDRHAYDSRPQHWPWLRRGINFWVQNHRQVYLVGNPVVWWSSTAAVVAYLAVRALFVIRDKRGFRDLYSPKVAFYDEVCGFLVIGWALHYLPFYLMARQLFLHHYLPALYFAVLCFCAAFDYVTSSLRPRTRVQIGAVIVILAMWSWSYFSPLSYAEPWTKGKCERAKWLKTWDFSWWMKEIALPLVFSFYARPCPGDFHENLAQYKGQPVASSRIELTMPPAMDDSAVTTTMVEEAPEPIRNVFDNPEAIPEEKTIAPVGPQNEVPMLESTDIIPRESEVEAPKPEDTRAPVGLDAGAPQVTDKAEDEGGWHGDAEAGNARDEEKVTTEQAPKGAHVDVPEMGLDEEAKMLAEEAMKAAEGM
;
A
#
# COMPACT_ATOMS: atom_id res chain seq x y z
N MET A 1 -8.76 19.10 -31.07
CA MET A 1 -8.78 20.46 -30.48
C MET A 1 -9.04 20.46 -28.97
N SER A 2 -10.02 19.69 -28.46
CA SER A 2 -10.34 19.68 -27.00
C SER A 2 -9.27 19.06 -26.10
N TYR A 3 -8.51 18.06 -26.59
CA TYR A 3 -7.43 17.43 -25.82
C TYR A 3 -6.03 18.01 -26.10
N ALA A 4 -5.92 18.94 -27.06
CA ALA A 4 -4.63 19.50 -27.41
C ALA A 4 -4.20 20.55 -26.38
N PRO A 5 -2.94 20.56 -25.91
CA PRO A 5 -2.42 21.69 -25.16
C PRO A 5 -2.48 22.93 -26.07
N ARG A 6 -3.33 23.90 -25.71
CA ARG A 6 -3.34 25.22 -26.38
C ARG A 6 -2.06 25.97 -26.01
N THR A 7 -1.72 26.96 -26.83
CA THR A 7 -0.52 27.81 -26.74
C THR A 7 -0.12 28.16 -25.29
N PRO A 8 1.19 28.14 -24.96
CA PRO A 8 1.66 28.39 -23.61
C PRO A 8 1.24 29.78 -23.16
N SER A 9 0.47 29.83 -22.07
CA SER A 9 0.25 31.05 -21.29
C SER A 9 0.83 30.82 -19.90
N GLN A 10 1.33 31.86 -19.23
CA GLN A 10 1.91 31.76 -17.88
C GLN A 10 1.01 31.00 -16.87
N SER A 11 -0.32 31.08 -17.02
CA SER A 11 -1.23 30.30 -16.16
C SER A 11 -1.14 28.79 -16.35
N GLN A 12 -0.63 28.32 -17.50
CA GLN A 12 -0.49 26.91 -17.83
C GLN A 12 0.90 26.37 -17.50
N SER A 13 1.89 27.19 -17.16
CA SER A 13 3.25 26.73 -16.88
C SER A 13 3.50 26.39 -15.41
N GLN A 14 2.49 26.41 -14.56
CA GLN A 14 2.65 26.13 -13.14
C GLN A 14 2.25 24.71 -12.76
N SER A 15 2.87 24.20 -11.68
CA SER A 15 2.52 22.92 -11.05
C SER A 15 1.08 22.89 -10.52
N ARG A 16 0.43 21.73 -10.63
CA ARG A 16 -0.94 21.47 -10.17
C ARG A 16 -0.99 20.45 -9.03
N PHE A 17 -2.15 20.34 -8.38
CA PHE A 17 -2.46 19.27 -7.43
C PHE A 17 -2.11 17.89 -8.02
N ASP A 18 -1.45 17.06 -7.22
CA ASP A 18 -0.87 15.75 -7.56
C ASP A 18 0.23 15.71 -8.64
N GLU A 19 0.33 16.70 -9.51
CA GLU A 19 1.47 16.85 -10.44
C GLU A 19 2.78 17.11 -9.71
N VAL A 20 2.72 17.74 -8.53
CA VAL A 20 3.83 17.84 -7.58
C VAL A 20 4.37 16.46 -7.17
N HIS A 21 3.49 15.51 -6.86
CA HIS A 21 3.88 14.16 -6.47
C HIS A 21 4.47 13.39 -7.65
N PHE A 22 3.75 13.31 -8.78
CA PHE A 22 4.19 12.50 -9.92
C PHE A 22 5.33 13.11 -10.73
N GLY A 23 5.42 14.44 -10.80
CA GLY A 23 6.60 15.14 -11.30
C GLY A 23 7.81 14.92 -10.40
N GLY A 24 7.61 14.98 -9.08
CA GLY A 24 8.64 14.65 -8.09
C GLY A 24 9.16 13.21 -8.25
N PHE A 25 8.28 12.23 -8.42
CA PHE A 25 8.70 10.85 -8.68
C PHE A 25 9.45 10.71 -10.01
N ALA A 26 9.03 11.40 -11.07
CA ALA A 26 9.76 11.41 -12.33
C ALA A 26 11.18 11.98 -12.17
N ALA A 27 11.34 13.05 -11.41
CA ALA A 27 12.67 13.58 -11.05
C ALA A 27 13.51 12.57 -10.27
N LYS A 28 12.91 11.83 -9.32
CA LYS A 28 13.60 10.79 -8.54
C LYS A 28 14.05 9.62 -9.43
N TYR A 29 13.25 9.19 -10.40
CA TYR A 29 13.68 8.19 -11.39
C TYR A 29 14.85 8.67 -12.27
N ILE A 30 14.83 9.93 -12.74
CA ILE A 30 15.92 10.49 -13.54
C ILE A 30 17.22 10.57 -12.73
N ARG A 31 17.12 11.00 -11.47
CA ARG A 31 18.24 11.02 -10.51
C ARG A 31 18.60 9.64 -9.96
N ARG A 32 17.86 8.59 -10.35
CA ARG A 32 18.03 7.19 -9.90
C ARG A 32 17.91 6.98 -8.39
N LYS A 33 17.31 7.94 -7.67
CA LYS A 33 17.15 7.91 -6.20
C LYS A 33 15.92 7.09 -5.82
N PHE A 34 16.12 6.09 -4.97
CA PHE A 34 15.04 5.24 -4.48
C PHE A 34 13.99 6.03 -3.70
N PHE A 35 12.73 5.66 -3.90
CA PHE A 35 11.59 6.25 -3.21
C PHE A 35 10.49 5.21 -3.02
N MET A 36 9.69 5.38 -1.97
CA MET A 36 8.54 4.54 -1.71
C MET A 36 7.25 5.28 -2.07
N ASP A 37 6.34 4.61 -2.77
CA ASP A 37 5.01 5.11 -3.12
C ASP A 37 3.98 3.98 -3.08
N VAL A 38 2.73 4.31 -2.77
CA VAL A 38 1.63 3.34 -2.66
C VAL A 38 1.15 2.79 -4.01
N HIS A 39 1.54 3.42 -5.13
CA HIS A 39 1.13 2.98 -6.46
C HIS A 39 2.22 2.15 -7.16
N PRO A 40 1.84 1.14 -7.95
CA PRO A 40 2.78 0.44 -8.83
C PRO A 40 3.47 1.37 -9.86
N PRO A 41 4.59 0.93 -10.47
CA PRO A 41 5.52 1.86 -11.11
C PRO A 41 5.21 2.25 -12.56
N LEU A 42 4.40 1.50 -13.32
CA LEU A 42 4.28 1.68 -14.79
C LEU A 42 3.91 3.11 -15.18
N ALA A 43 2.86 3.69 -14.58
CA ALA A 43 2.42 5.03 -14.94
C ALA A 43 3.50 6.09 -14.60
N LYS A 44 4.22 5.92 -13.49
CA LYS A 44 5.34 6.81 -13.13
C LYS A 44 6.54 6.63 -14.07
N LEU A 45 6.85 5.40 -14.48
CA LEU A 45 7.88 5.10 -15.48
C LEU A 45 7.54 5.72 -16.84
N LEU A 46 6.27 5.70 -17.26
CA LEU A 46 5.82 6.35 -18.50
C LEU A 46 5.88 7.88 -18.41
N ILE A 47 5.53 8.46 -17.26
CA ILE A 47 5.73 9.90 -17.01
C ILE A 47 7.21 10.23 -17.09
N THR A 48 8.06 9.43 -16.45
CA THR A 48 9.53 9.58 -16.50
C THR A 48 10.05 9.48 -17.93
N LEU A 49 9.56 8.52 -18.73
CA LEU A 49 9.94 8.37 -20.13
C LEU A 49 9.61 9.64 -20.93
N SER A 50 8.43 10.24 -20.71
CA SER A 50 8.07 11.49 -21.39
C SER A 50 8.91 12.68 -20.93
N ALA A 51 9.29 12.74 -19.64
CA ALA A 51 10.22 13.74 -19.12
C ALA A 51 11.64 13.59 -19.70
N TRP A 52 12.15 12.35 -19.77
CA TRP A 52 13.46 12.01 -20.31
C TRP A 52 13.55 12.33 -21.82
N LEU A 53 12.53 11.96 -22.60
CA LEU A 53 12.44 12.34 -24.02
C LEU A 53 12.36 13.86 -24.22
N GLY A 54 11.83 14.58 -23.24
CA GLY A 54 11.79 16.04 -23.22
C GLY A 54 13.09 16.71 -22.76
N GLY A 55 14.12 15.94 -22.41
CA GLY A 55 15.40 16.47 -21.94
C GLY A 55 15.40 16.96 -20.49
N PHE A 56 14.51 16.45 -19.63
CA PHE A 56 14.52 16.80 -18.21
C PHE A 56 15.74 16.20 -17.51
N ASP A 57 16.46 17.02 -16.75
CA ASP A 57 17.65 16.64 -15.97
C ASP A 57 17.31 16.17 -14.54
N GLY A 58 16.06 16.34 -14.10
CA GLY A 58 15.60 15.98 -12.76
C GLY A 58 15.74 17.12 -11.75
N GLU A 59 16.32 18.26 -12.12
CA GLU A 59 16.54 19.41 -11.24
C GLU A 59 15.31 20.32 -11.17
N PHE A 60 14.34 19.96 -10.34
CA PHE A 60 13.23 20.83 -9.96
C PHE A 60 12.66 20.44 -8.61
N ASP A 61 12.36 21.44 -7.77
CA ASP A 61 11.72 21.21 -6.47
C ASP A 61 10.19 21.21 -6.58
N PHE A 62 9.62 20.02 -6.65
CA PHE A 62 8.17 19.81 -6.74
C PHE A 62 7.42 20.00 -5.40
N LYS A 63 8.00 20.57 -4.34
CA LYS A 63 7.33 20.70 -3.03
C LYS A 63 6.00 21.46 -3.03
N ASP A 64 5.89 22.55 -3.80
CA ASP A 64 4.72 23.44 -3.73
C ASP A 64 3.92 23.50 -5.04
N ILE A 65 2.61 23.63 -4.90
CA ILE A 65 1.68 23.88 -6.00
C ILE A 65 1.81 25.36 -6.42
N GLY A 66 1.88 25.59 -7.74
CA GLY A 66 1.93 26.94 -8.31
C GLY A 66 3.32 27.44 -8.68
N LYS A 67 4.39 26.66 -8.46
CA LYS A 67 5.74 26.97 -8.95
C LYS A 67 5.76 26.93 -10.48
N ASP A 68 6.45 27.89 -11.10
CA ASP A 68 6.55 28.00 -12.56
C ASP A 68 7.62 27.05 -13.11
N TYR A 69 7.30 26.37 -14.21
CA TYR A 69 8.18 25.45 -14.92
C TYR A 69 9.09 26.15 -15.94
N LEU A 70 8.81 27.41 -16.29
CA LEU A 70 9.52 28.11 -17.37
C LEU A 70 10.98 28.44 -17.01
N GLU A 71 11.22 29.09 -15.86
CA GLU A 71 12.57 29.49 -15.46
C GLU A 71 13.50 28.28 -15.25
N PRO A 72 13.06 27.16 -14.62
CA PRO A 72 13.90 25.99 -14.42
C PRO A 72 14.00 25.07 -15.64
N GLY A 73 13.37 25.41 -16.77
CA GLY A 73 13.49 24.63 -18.01
C GLY A 73 12.80 23.25 -18.01
N VAL A 74 11.84 23.02 -17.12
CA VAL A 74 11.15 21.72 -17.03
C VAL A 74 10.30 21.48 -18.29
N PRO A 75 10.41 20.32 -18.98
CA PRO A 75 9.65 20.02 -20.20
C PRO A 75 8.19 19.60 -19.90
N TYR A 76 7.48 20.40 -19.10
CA TYR A 76 6.12 20.13 -18.62
C TYR A 76 5.11 19.94 -19.77
N ILE A 77 5.34 20.58 -20.92
CA ILE A 77 4.48 20.44 -22.11
C ILE A 77 4.54 19.01 -22.64
N ILE A 78 5.74 18.43 -22.75
CA ILE A 78 5.93 17.05 -23.24
C ILE A 78 5.39 16.06 -22.20
N MET A 79 5.66 16.31 -20.93
CA MET A 79 5.16 15.48 -19.82
C MET A 79 3.62 15.49 -19.74
N ARG A 80 2.96 16.60 -20.08
CA ARG A 80 1.48 16.71 -20.17
C ARG A 80 0.93 16.23 -21.50
N LEU A 81 1.71 16.24 -22.57
CA LEU A 81 1.28 15.77 -23.88
C LEU A 81 1.04 14.26 -23.87
N PHE A 82 1.89 13.48 -23.20
CA PHE A 82 1.73 12.02 -23.16
C PHE A 82 0.42 11.54 -22.52
N PRO A 83 0.03 11.96 -21.29
CA PRO A 83 -1.28 11.62 -20.74
C PRO A 83 -2.44 12.18 -21.58
N ALA A 84 -2.26 13.34 -22.24
CA ALA A 84 -3.26 13.91 -23.12
C ALA A 84 -3.46 13.07 -24.40
N LEU A 85 -2.39 12.48 -24.95
CA LEU A 85 -2.46 11.54 -26.07
C LEU A 85 -3.18 10.25 -25.67
N LEU A 86 -2.96 9.73 -24.46
CA LEU A 86 -3.69 8.56 -23.95
C LEU A 86 -5.17 8.90 -23.73
N GLY A 87 -5.48 10.07 -23.18
CA GLY A 87 -6.85 10.59 -23.07
C GLY A 87 -7.53 10.75 -24.43
N LEU A 88 -6.79 11.20 -25.46
CA LEU A 88 -7.30 11.28 -26.83
C LEU A 88 -7.53 9.88 -27.43
N ALA A 89 -6.62 8.93 -27.18
CA ALA A 89 -6.71 7.56 -27.66
C ALA A 89 -7.88 6.78 -27.03
N LEU A 90 -8.36 7.21 -25.85
CA LEU A 90 -9.57 6.67 -25.22
C LEU A 90 -10.81 6.81 -26.11
N VAL A 91 -10.89 7.88 -26.92
CA VAL A 91 -12.03 8.16 -27.81
C VAL A 91 -12.19 7.08 -28.90
N PRO A 92 -11.20 6.80 -29.76
CA PRO A 92 -11.31 5.72 -30.75
C PRO A 92 -11.39 4.34 -30.10
N ILE A 93 -10.78 4.12 -28.93
CA ILE A 93 -10.93 2.84 -28.20
C ILE A 93 -12.39 2.62 -27.79
N THR A 94 -13.06 3.66 -27.27
CA THR A 94 -14.49 3.60 -26.92
C THR A 94 -15.35 3.28 -28.13
N TYR A 95 -15.11 3.97 -29.25
CA TYR A 95 -15.80 3.71 -30.52
C TYR A 95 -15.65 2.25 -30.96
N LEU A 96 -14.41 1.74 -30.99
CA LEU A 96 -14.11 0.37 -31.37
C LEU A 96 -14.68 -0.65 -30.39
N THR A 97 -14.77 -0.32 -29.10
CA THR A 97 -15.35 -1.18 -28.06
C THR A 97 -16.85 -1.34 -28.29
N LEU A 98 -17.57 -0.23 -28.51
CA LEU A 98 -19.01 -0.26 -28.79
C LEU A 98 -19.35 -1.03 -30.08
N LEU A 99 -18.54 -0.88 -31.13
CA LEU A 99 -18.68 -1.71 -32.33
C LEU A 99 -18.38 -3.18 -32.08
N SER A 100 -17.36 -3.49 -31.26
CA SER A 100 -17.01 -4.88 -30.91
C SER A 100 -18.08 -5.52 -30.01
N LEU A 101 -18.84 -4.72 -29.25
CA LEU A 101 -20.05 -5.14 -28.53
C LEU A 101 -21.25 -5.37 -29.46
N ARG A 102 -21.08 -5.23 -30.79
CA ARG A 102 -22.14 -5.36 -31.82
C ARG A 102 -23.27 -4.34 -31.69
N LEU A 103 -22.98 -3.18 -31.12
CA LEU A 103 -23.91 -2.05 -31.10
C LEU A 103 -23.87 -1.32 -32.44
N SER A 104 -24.91 -0.53 -32.71
CA SER A 104 -25.01 0.18 -33.99
C SER A 104 -23.96 1.29 -34.13
N LEU A 105 -23.63 1.63 -35.39
CA LEU A 105 -22.70 2.70 -35.71
C LEU A 105 -23.08 4.07 -35.08
N PRO A 106 -24.35 4.55 -35.14
CA PRO A 106 -24.73 5.80 -34.48
C PRO A 106 -24.48 5.80 -32.97
N THR A 107 -24.70 4.66 -32.31
CA THR A 107 -24.42 4.50 -30.87
C THR A 107 -22.91 4.55 -30.59
N ALA A 108 -22.09 3.91 -31.42
CA ALA A 108 -20.64 3.94 -31.26
C ALA A 108 -20.09 5.37 -31.39
N VAL A 109 -20.60 6.14 -32.36
CA VAL A 109 -20.26 7.56 -32.54
C VAL A 109 -20.72 8.39 -31.33
N LEU A 110 -21.95 8.16 -30.85
CA LEU A 110 -22.47 8.82 -29.65
C LEU A 110 -21.54 8.60 -28.44
N GLY A 111 -21.18 7.35 -28.13
CA GLY A 111 -20.32 7.05 -26.99
C GLY A 111 -18.93 7.68 -27.08
N ALA A 112 -18.32 7.67 -28.27
CA ALA A 112 -17.04 8.34 -28.50
C ALA A 112 -17.12 9.86 -28.26
N LEU A 113 -18.21 10.50 -28.70
CA LEU A 113 -18.42 11.93 -28.50
C LEU A 113 -18.74 12.27 -27.03
N LEU A 114 -19.47 11.42 -26.30
CA LEU A 114 -19.70 11.62 -24.86
C LEU A 114 -18.39 11.59 -24.05
N ILE A 115 -17.50 10.64 -24.35
CA ILE A 115 -16.15 10.60 -23.76
C ILE A 115 -15.32 11.83 -24.18
N THR A 116 -15.46 12.28 -25.43
CA THR A 116 -14.74 13.46 -25.94
C THR A 116 -15.11 14.74 -25.19
N PHE A 117 -16.37 14.88 -24.77
CA PHE A 117 -16.90 16.08 -24.13
C PHE A 117 -17.13 15.91 -22.61
N ASP A 118 -16.43 14.99 -21.94
CA ASP A 118 -16.45 14.91 -20.48
C ASP A 118 -15.36 15.77 -19.84
N ASN A 119 -15.75 16.71 -18.97
CA ASN A 119 -14.83 17.65 -18.34
C ASN A 119 -13.83 16.98 -17.39
N ALA A 120 -14.21 15.92 -16.67
CA ALA A 120 -13.32 15.27 -15.73
C ALA A 120 -12.22 14.47 -16.44
N LEU A 121 -12.58 13.73 -17.50
CA LEU A 121 -11.62 13.00 -18.33
C LEU A 121 -10.61 13.95 -19.02
N ILE A 122 -11.08 15.11 -19.50
CA ILE A 122 -10.21 16.15 -20.08
C ILE A 122 -9.27 16.73 -19.01
N THR A 123 -9.80 17.15 -17.85
CA THR A 123 -8.98 17.74 -16.80
C THR A 123 -7.88 16.78 -16.34
N GLN A 124 -8.19 15.49 -16.22
CA GLN A 124 -7.24 14.45 -15.79
C GLN A 124 -6.17 14.13 -16.82
N SER A 125 -6.55 14.01 -18.09
CA SER A 125 -5.61 13.72 -19.17
C SER A 125 -4.68 14.89 -19.51
N ARG A 126 -5.06 16.13 -19.18
CA ARG A 126 -4.26 17.32 -19.44
C ARG A 126 -3.08 17.51 -18.47
N LEU A 127 -3.13 16.90 -17.30
CA LEU A 127 -2.13 17.07 -16.24
C LEU A 127 -1.26 15.83 -16.11
N ILE A 128 -0.13 15.96 -15.40
CA ILE A 128 0.80 14.84 -15.14
C ILE A 128 0.22 13.99 -14.00
N LEU A 129 -0.83 13.22 -14.31
CA LEU A 129 -1.59 12.41 -13.35
C LEU A 129 -1.66 10.95 -13.80
N LEU A 130 -1.68 10.04 -12.83
CA LEU A 130 -1.72 8.58 -13.07
C LEU A 130 -3.05 8.09 -13.66
N ASP A 131 -4.16 8.76 -13.35
CA ASP A 131 -5.50 8.23 -13.64
C ASP A 131 -5.79 8.19 -15.16
N SER A 132 -5.15 9.06 -15.94
CA SER A 132 -5.24 9.05 -17.41
C SER A 132 -4.73 7.72 -18.00
N TYR A 133 -3.57 7.24 -17.51
CA TYR A 133 -2.99 5.95 -17.86
C TYR A 133 -3.89 4.80 -17.42
N LEU A 134 -4.41 4.86 -16.19
CA LEU A 134 -5.29 3.83 -15.63
C LEU A 134 -6.56 3.65 -16.46
N VAL A 135 -7.25 4.75 -16.79
CA VAL A 135 -8.48 4.71 -17.59
C VAL A 135 -8.19 4.23 -19.01
N PHE A 136 -7.08 4.67 -19.61
CA PHE A 136 -6.65 4.21 -20.92
C PHE A 136 -6.41 2.69 -20.96
N PHE A 137 -5.59 2.15 -20.05
CA PHE A 137 -5.32 0.70 -20.01
C PHE A 137 -6.56 -0.11 -19.63
N THR A 138 -7.44 0.43 -18.78
CA THR A 138 -8.74 -0.20 -18.50
C THR A 138 -9.58 -0.32 -19.76
N ALA A 139 -9.74 0.77 -20.52
CA ALA A 139 -10.52 0.78 -21.76
C ALA A 139 -9.90 -0.11 -22.84
N LEU A 140 -8.57 -0.09 -22.98
CA LEU A 140 -7.84 -0.94 -23.91
C LEU A 140 -8.01 -2.43 -23.59
N THR A 141 -7.96 -2.78 -22.30
CA THR A 141 -8.21 -4.14 -21.82
C THR A 141 -9.63 -4.58 -22.13
N VAL A 142 -10.63 -3.72 -21.88
CA VAL A 142 -12.04 -4.00 -22.19
C VAL A 142 -12.24 -4.21 -23.70
N LEU A 143 -11.60 -3.40 -24.56
CA LEU A 143 -11.65 -3.57 -26.01
C LEU A 143 -11.15 -4.96 -26.44
N PHE A 144 -9.97 -5.37 -25.98
CA PHE A 144 -9.42 -6.68 -26.33
C PHE A 144 -10.22 -7.82 -25.73
N TRP A 145 -10.73 -7.67 -24.50
CA TRP A 145 -11.61 -8.64 -23.87
C TRP A 145 -12.92 -8.83 -24.64
N VAL A 146 -13.56 -7.75 -25.09
CA VAL A 146 -14.79 -7.81 -25.88
C VAL A 146 -14.51 -8.47 -27.24
N ARG A 147 -13.41 -8.12 -27.90
CA ARG A 147 -13.02 -8.76 -29.18
C ARG A 147 -12.73 -10.25 -29.01
N PHE A 148 -12.03 -10.62 -27.94
CA PHE A 148 -11.81 -12.00 -27.54
C PHE A 148 -13.14 -12.73 -27.34
N SER A 149 -14.05 -12.16 -26.55
CA SER A 149 -15.36 -12.72 -26.24
C SER A 149 -16.26 -12.85 -27.48
N SER A 150 -16.20 -11.89 -28.40
CA SER A 150 -16.92 -11.97 -29.67
C SER A 150 -16.40 -13.11 -30.54
N LEU A 151 -15.07 -13.30 -30.64
CA LEU A 151 -14.50 -14.41 -31.41
C LEU A 151 -14.82 -15.77 -30.77
N ASP A 152 -14.85 -15.84 -29.44
CA ASP A 152 -15.21 -17.06 -28.72
C ASP A 152 -16.68 -17.45 -28.95
N SER A 153 -17.59 -16.47 -28.87
CA SER A 153 -19.02 -16.67 -29.13
C SER A 153 -19.35 -17.01 -30.60
N ASP A 154 -18.55 -16.54 -31.55
CA ASP A 154 -18.66 -16.91 -32.97
C ASP A 154 -18.12 -18.33 -33.28
N GLY A 155 -17.66 -19.08 -32.26
CA GLY A 155 -17.08 -20.40 -32.44
C GLY A 155 -15.67 -20.38 -33.07
N ARG A 156 -15.01 -19.21 -33.09
CA ARG A 156 -13.66 -19.01 -33.66
C ARG A 156 -12.55 -19.15 -32.61
N ALA A 157 -12.79 -19.99 -31.62
CA ALA A 157 -11.84 -20.28 -30.54
C ALA A 157 -10.50 -20.82 -31.08
N PHE A 158 -9.41 -20.49 -30.39
CA PHE A 158 -8.04 -20.93 -30.71
C PHE A 158 -7.48 -20.50 -32.08
N THR A 159 -8.17 -19.62 -32.80
CA THR A 159 -7.60 -18.95 -33.98
C THR A 159 -6.48 -17.99 -33.59
N THR A 160 -5.62 -17.61 -34.53
CA THR A 160 -4.56 -16.60 -34.28
C THR A 160 -5.14 -15.28 -33.77
N GLY A 161 -6.31 -14.88 -34.29
CA GLY A 161 -7.04 -13.72 -33.79
C GLY A 161 -7.52 -13.86 -32.35
N TRP A 162 -7.98 -15.05 -31.97
CA TRP A 162 -8.42 -15.35 -30.59
C TRP A 162 -7.25 -15.27 -29.61
N TRP A 163 -6.12 -15.93 -29.93
CA TRP A 163 -4.91 -15.89 -29.10
C TRP A 163 -4.34 -14.48 -28.98
N ARG A 164 -4.29 -13.73 -30.10
CA ARG A 164 -3.83 -12.34 -30.07
C ARG A 164 -4.66 -11.48 -29.11
N ASN A 165 -5.98 -11.54 -29.18
CA ASN A 165 -6.82 -10.75 -28.27
C ASN A 165 -6.73 -11.25 -26.81
N LEU A 166 -6.56 -12.56 -26.59
CA LEU A 166 -6.36 -13.12 -25.25
C LEU A 166 -5.07 -12.62 -24.60
N ILE A 167 -3.95 -12.71 -25.31
CA ILE A 167 -2.64 -12.22 -24.81
C ILE A 167 -2.64 -10.71 -24.64
N LEU A 168 -3.23 -9.94 -25.57
CA LEU A 168 -3.37 -8.49 -25.43
C LEU A 168 -4.29 -8.11 -24.26
N THR A 169 -5.31 -8.91 -23.94
CA THR A 169 -6.11 -8.74 -22.72
C THR A 169 -5.24 -8.98 -21.48
N GLY A 170 -4.42 -10.04 -21.47
CA GLY A 170 -3.46 -10.32 -20.40
C GLY A 170 -2.47 -9.19 -20.16
N LEU A 171 -1.84 -8.69 -21.23
CA LEU A 171 -0.93 -7.55 -21.16
C LEU A 171 -1.64 -6.28 -20.69
N GLY A 172 -2.87 -6.05 -21.14
CA GLY A 172 -3.70 -4.93 -20.67
C GLY A 172 -4.04 -5.01 -19.18
N LEU A 173 -4.38 -6.21 -18.69
CA LEU A 173 -4.61 -6.47 -17.25
C LEU A 173 -3.35 -6.21 -16.43
N GLY A 174 -2.19 -6.71 -16.88
CA GLY A 174 -0.90 -6.47 -16.26
C GLY A 174 -0.55 -4.98 -16.23
N ALA A 175 -0.76 -4.28 -17.34
CA ALA A 175 -0.52 -2.83 -17.44
C ALA A 175 -1.43 -2.03 -16.50
N THR A 176 -2.73 -2.35 -16.45
CA THR A 176 -3.70 -1.67 -15.57
C THR A 176 -3.32 -1.85 -14.10
N LEU A 177 -2.96 -3.07 -13.69
CA LEU A 177 -2.49 -3.37 -12.34
C LEU A 177 -1.17 -2.65 -12.02
N SER A 178 -0.26 -2.57 -13.01
CA SER A 178 1.03 -1.89 -12.87
C SER A 178 0.94 -0.36 -12.83
N CYS A 179 -0.21 0.23 -13.14
CA CYS A 179 -0.46 1.66 -12.95
C CYS A 179 -0.98 1.97 -11.55
N LYS A 180 -1.98 1.22 -11.07
CA LYS A 180 -2.66 1.43 -9.78
C LYS A 180 -3.33 0.12 -9.36
N TRP A 181 -3.35 -0.20 -8.07
CA TRP A 181 -4.05 -1.40 -7.57
C TRP A 181 -5.57 -1.41 -7.81
N VAL A 182 -6.17 -0.27 -8.14
CA VAL A 182 -7.55 -0.20 -8.67
C VAL A 182 -7.71 -1.09 -9.93
N GLY A 183 -6.62 -1.37 -10.66
CA GLY A 183 -6.60 -2.33 -11.77
C GLY A 183 -6.95 -3.78 -11.38
N LEU A 184 -6.89 -4.14 -10.08
CA LEU A 184 -7.43 -5.40 -9.59
C LEU A 184 -8.94 -5.53 -9.88
N PHE A 185 -9.68 -4.43 -9.95
CA PHE A 185 -11.10 -4.44 -10.31
C PHE A 185 -11.32 -4.77 -11.79
N THR A 186 -10.40 -4.37 -12.67
CA THR A 186 -10.39 -4.78 -14.08
C THR A 186 -10.10 -6.28 -14.21
N ILE A 187 -9.15 -6.80 -13.42
CA ILE A 187 -8.87 -8.23 -13.31
C ILE A 187 -10.11 -8.98 -12.82
N ALA A 188 -10.79 -8.49 -11.78
CA ALA A 188 -12.03 -9.08 -11.29
C ALA A 188 -13.15 -9.06 -12.35
N THR A 189 -13.27 -7.98 -13.12
CA THR A 189 -14.29 -7.84 -14.18
C THR A 189 -14.07 -8.87 -15.29
N VAL A 190 -12.85 -8.98 -15.80
CA VAL A 190 -12.46 -9.98 -16.81
C VAL A 190 -12.52 -11.40 -16.23
N GLY A 191 -12.14 -11.57 -14.96
CA GLY A 191 -12.19 -12.84 -14.23
C GLY A 191 -13.62 -13.37 -14.10
N LEU A 192 -14.57 -12.56 -13.64
CA LEU A 192 -15.99 -12.95 -13.58
C LEU A 192 -16.55 -13.25 -14.98
N GLY A 193 -16.20 -12.45 -15.99
CA GLY A 193 -16.55 -12.72 -17.39
C GLY A 193 -16.00 -14.06 -17.88
N THR A 194 -14.77 -14.39 -17.51
CA THR A 194 -14.10 -15.66 -17.82
C THR A 194 -14.77 -16.84 -17.13
N LEU A 195 -15.06 -16.72 -15.83
CA LEU A 195 -15.76 -17.75 -15.06
C LEU A 195 -17.14 -18.04 -15.67
N ARG A 196 -17.87 -16.99 -16.07
CA ARG A 196 -19.15 -17.14 -16.78
C ARG A 196 -18.97 -17.86 -18.12
N GLN A 197 -17.99 -17.48 -18.95
CA GLN A 197 -17.73 -18.18 -20.22
C GLN A 197 -17.40 -19.66 -20.01
N LEU A 198 -16.54 -19.98 -19.04
CA LEU A 198 -16.18 -21.36 -18.72
C LEU A 198 -17.38 -22.15 -18.18
N TRP A 199 -18.25 -21.51 -17.40
CA TRP A 199 -19.50 -22.09 -16.93
C TRP A 199 -20.46 -22.42 -18.09
N LEU A 200 -20.62 -21.50 -19.05
CA LEU A 200 -21.44 -21.72 -20.24
C LEU A 200 -20.87 -22.82 -21.15
N LEU A 201 -19.53 -22.87 -21.31
CA LEU A 201 -18.86 -23.94 -22.05
C LEU A 201 -19.03 -25.30 -21.36
N LEU A 202 -19.00 -25.34 -20.03
CA LEU A 202 -19.24 -26.56 -19.25
C LEU A 202 -20.67 -27.08 -19.42
N GLY A 203 -21.65 -26.17 -19.48
CA GLY A 203 -23.06 -26.51 -19.74
C GLY A 203 -23.36 -26.93 -21.19
N ASN A 204 -22.43 -26.71 -22.12
CA ASN A 204 -22.61 -27.08 -23.52
C ASN A 204 -22.19 -28.54 -23.77
N LEU A 205 -23.17 -29.43 -23.87
CA LEU A 205 -22.96 -30.87 -24.10
C LEU A 205 -22.20 -31.21 -25.40
N ARG A 206 -22.03 -30.25 -26.31
CA ARG A 206 -21.22 -30.43 -27.54
C ARG A 206 -19.72 -30.26 -27.30
N VAL A 207 -19.31 -29.69 -26.16
CA VAL A 207 -17.90 -29.43 -25.83
C VAL A 207 -17.34 -30.62 -25.06
N THR A 208 -16.30 -31.26 -25.60
CA THR A 208 -15.65 -32.38 -24.90
C THR A 208 -14.85 -31.90 -23.68
N PRO A 209 -14.66 -32.72 -22.64
CA PRO A 209 -13.86 -32.35 -21.46
C PRO A 209 -12.42 -31.91 -21.81
N ARG A 210 -11.81 -32.54 -22.83
CA ARG A 210 -10.49 -32.15 -23.33
C ARG A 210 -10.49 -30.74 -23.95
N MET A 211 -11.54 -30.40 -24.71
CA MET A 211 -11.69 -29.06 -25.28
C MET A 211 -11.91 -28.01 -24.20
N TRP A 212 -12.74 -28.34 -23.19
CA TRP A 212 -12.94 -27.47 -22.02
C TRP A 212 -11.63 -27.24 -21.25
N ALA A 213 -10.85 -28.29 -20.98
CA ALA A 213 -9.55 -28.19 -20.33
C ALA A 213 -8.58 -27.32 -21.15
N ARG A 214 -8.58 -27.44 -22.48
CA ARG A 214 -7.79 -26.58 -23.37
C ARG A 214 -8.19 -25.10 -23.24
N HIS A 215 -9.50 -24.83 -23.16
CA HIS A 215 -10.02 -23.47 -22.94
C HIS A 215 -9.62 -22.91 -21.58
N PHE A 216 -9.67 -23.74 -20.54
CA PHE A 216 -9.23 -23.38 -19.19
C PHE A 216 -7.75 -23.04 -19.16
N MET A 217 -6.89 -23.93 -19.67
CA MET A 217 -5.43 -23.72 -19.68
C MET A 217 -5.02 -22.50 -20.50
N ALA A 218 -5.63 -22.30 -21.67
CA ALA A 218 -5.35 -21.12 -22.49
C ALA A 218 -5.67 -19.82 -21.75
N ARG A 219 -6.82 -19.76 -21.07
CA ARG A 219 -7.22 -18.60 -20.27
C ARG A 219 -6.37 -18.42 -19.02
N ALA A 220 -5.97 -19.50 -18.34
CA ALA A 220 -5.05 -19.42 -17.21
C ALA A 220 -3.69 -18.84 -17.64
N LEU A 221 -3.14 -19.30 -18.77
CA LEU A 221 -1.91 -18.75 -19.32
C LEU A 221 -2.06 -17.26 -19.69
N GLY A 222 -3.10 -16.92 -20.47
CA GLY A 222 -3.29 -15.58 -20.99
C GLY A 222 -3.78 -14.55 -19.96
N LEU A 223 -4.55 -14.94 -18.95
CA LEU A 223 -5.22 -14.02 -18.02
C LEU A 223 -4.69 -14.09 -16.59
N ILE A 224 -3.74 -14.99 -16.28
CA ILE A 224 -3.07 -15.07 -14.98
C ILE A 224 -1.56 -14.94 -15.14
N VAL A 225 -0.93 -15.83 -15.91
CA VAL A 225 0.54 -15.86 -16.05
C VAL A 225 1.06 -14.61 -16.74
N VAL A 226 0.45 -14.21 -17.87
CA VAL A 226 0.88 -13.01 -18.61
C VAL A 226 0.76 -11.71 -17.79
N PRO A 227 -0.39 -11.40 -17.13
CA PRO A 227 -0.48 -10.22 -16.27
C PRO A 227 0.53 -10.20 -15.12
N ILE A 228 0.75 -11.34 -14.44
CA ILE A 228 1.71 -11.45 -13.34
C ILE A 228 3.13 -11.21 -13.87
N GLY A 229 3.51 -11.86 -14.97
CA GLY A 229 4.82 -11.67 -15.58
C GLY A 229 5.06 -10.22 -15.97
N PHE A 230 4.07 -9.54 -16.56
CA PHE A 230 4.15 -8.13 -16.89
C PHE A 230 4.30 -7.25 -15.64
N TYR A 231 3.50 -7.50 -14.59
CA TYR A 231 3.57 -6.76 -13.33
C TYR A 231 4.96 -6.86 -12.69
N MET A 232 5.50 -8.07 -12.60
CA MET A 232 6.84 -8.32 -12.07
C MET A 232 7.92 -7.67 -12.93
N ALA A 233 7.79 -7.71 -14.26
CA ALA A 233 8.74 -7.04 -15.16
C ALA A 233 8.78 -5.51 -14.93
N MET A 234 7.65 -4.88 -14.63
CA MET A 234 7.63 -3.44 -14.33
C MET A 234 8.35 -3.11 -13.00
N PHE A 235 8.23 -3.97 -11.99
CA PHE A 235 9.00 -3.83 -10.75
C PHE A 235 10.48 -4.13 -10.93
N TYR A 236 10.82 -5.07 -11.81
CA TYR A 236 12.21 -5.32 -12.19
C TYR A 236 12.85 -4.08 -12.81
N ILE A 237 12.16 -3.43 -13.76
CA ILE A 237 12.62 -2.15 -14.33
C ILE A 237 12.70 -1.07 -13.25
N HIS A 238 11.73 -0.98 -12.35
CA HIS A 238 11.73 -0.02 -11.25
C HIS A 238 12.98 -0.14 -10.36
N PHE A 239 13.33 -1.35 -9.93
CA PHE A 239 14.54 -1.59 -9.12
C PHE A 239 15.83 -1.46 -9.93
N TRP A 240 15.79 -1.70 -11.23
CA TRP A 240 16.96 -1.53 -12.10
C TRP A 240 17.30 -0.06 -12.33
N VAL A 241 16.29 0.80 -12.45
CA VAL A 241 16.48 2.26 -12.61
C VAL A 241 16.87 2.93 -11.29
N LEU A 242 16.25 2.52 -10.18
CA LEU A 242 16.48 3.10 -8.85
C LEU A 242 17.54 2.34 -8.06
N ASP A 243 18.80 2.64 -8.32
CA ASP A 243 19.94 2.01 -7.65
C ASP A 243 20.67 2.93 -6.67
N MET A 244 20.27 4.20 -6.53
CA MET A 244 20.86 5.13 -5.56
C MET A 244 19.96 5.27 -4.32
N SER A 245 20.58 5.55 -3.18
CA SER A 245 19.91 5.93 -1.94
C SER A 245 19.01 7.17 -2.13
N GLY A 246 17.86 7.17 -1.47
CA GLY A 246 16.93 8.30 -1.46
C GLY A 246 15.95 8.29 -0.28
N ASP A 247 15.00 9.22 -0.27
CA ASP A 247 14.09 9.42 0.86
C ASP A 247 13.21 8.19 1.18
N GLY A 248 13.08 7.23 0.24
CA GLY A 248 12.31 6.00 0.44
C GLY A 248 13.02 4.92 1.23
N ASP A 249 14.32 5.07 1.47
CA ASP A 249 15.16 4.02 2.07
C ASP A 249 14.67 3.63 3.46
N GLY A 250 14.25 4.61 4.27
CA GLY A 250 13.79 4.40 5.64
C GLY A 250 12.53 3.53 5.78
N PHE A 251 11.84 3.22 4.68
CA PHE A 251 10.72 2.28 4.68
C PHE A 251 11.13 0.82 4.41
N MET A 252 12.35 0.60 3.93
CA MET A 252 12.87 -0.73 3.59
C MET A 252 13.78 -1.27 4.69
N SER A 253 13.97 -2.58 4.71
CA SER A 253 14.94 -3.29 5.54
C SER A 253 16.37 -2.87 5.23
N SER A 254 17.27 -3.05 6.19
CA SER A 254 18.69 -2.78 6.00
C SER A 254 19.27 -3.64 4.86
N GLU A 255 18.88 -4.92 4.73
CA GLU A 255 19.28 -5.78 3.61
C GLU A 255 18.93 -5.16 2.25
N PHE A 256 17.73 -4.60 2.11
CA PHE A 256 17.31 -3.91 0.90
C PHE A 256 18.12 -2.64 0.66
N GLN A 257 18.27 -1.79 1.69
CA GLN A 257 19.02 -0.53 1.61
C GLN A 257 20.45 -0.77 1.14
N HIS A 258 21.09 -1.85 1.60
CA HIS A 258 22.44 -2.26 1.18
C HIS A 258 22.54 -2.70 -0.30
N THR A 259 21.42 -2.85 -1.01
CA THR A 259 21.43 -3.01 -2.48
C THR A 259 21.52 -1.68 -3.23
N LEU A 260 21.27 -0.57 -2.55
CA LEU A 260 21.34 0.79 -3.09
C LEU A 260 22.74 1.38 -2.86
N GLN A 261 23.22 2.13 -3.84
CA GLN A 261 24.45 2.91 -3.75
C GLN A 261 24.24 4.07 -2.77
N GLY A 262 25.13 4.19 -1.79
CA GLY A 262 25.04 5.18 -0.70
C GLY A 262 25.01 4.55 0.70
N HIS A 263 24.54 3.31 0.81
CA HIS A 263 24.52 2.55 2.07
C HIS A 263 25.64 1.51 2.14
N GLY A 264 26.85 1.87 1.71
CA GLY A 264 28.01 0.98 1.84
C GLY A 264 28.32 0.66 3.30
N MET A 265 28.73 -0.57 3.58
CA MET A 265 29.29 -0.95 4.87
C MET A 265 30.45 -1.92 4.65
N ASP A 266 31.53 -1.68 5.37
CA ASP A 266 32.70 -2.56 5.38
C ASP A 266 32.38 -3.88 6.08
N ASP A 267 33.05 -4.94 5.64
CA ASP A 267 32.90 -6.26 6.24
C ASP A 267 33.31 -6.22 7.72
N THR A 268 32.45 -6.75 8.59
CA THR A 268 32.62 -6.70 10.04
C THR A 268 32.80 -8.09 10.63
N TYR A 269 33.48 -8.22 11.76
CA TYR A 269 33.77 -9.53 12.35
C TYR A 269 32.49 -10.26 12.78
N ALA A 270 32.37 -11.53 12.39
CA ALA A 270 31.18 -12.33 12.59
C ALA A 270 30.95 -12.72 14.06
N ASP A 271 32.02 -13.07 14.77
CA ASP A 271 31.94 -13.58 16.13
C ASP A 271 32.05 -12.46 17.16
N VAL A 272 31.10 -12.42 18.09
CA VAL A 272 31.01 -11.40 19.14
C VAL A 272 31.43 -12.01 20.48
N GLY A 273 32.30 -11.31 21.21
CA GLY A 273 32.83 -11.75 22.49
C GLY A 273 32.78 -10.68 23.59
N PHE A 274 33.17 -11.06 24.80
CA PHE A 274 33.41 -10.09 25.86
C PHE A 274 34.61 -9.20 25.50
N GLY A 275 34.46 -7.88 25.62
CA GLY A 275 35.41 -6.88 25.17
C GLY A 275 35.10 -6.30 23.78
N SER A 276 34.23 -6.95 22.99
CA SER A 276 33.83 -6.48 21.66
C SER A 276 33.17 -5.10 21.74
N ILE A 277 33.54 -4.22 20.81
CA ILE A 277 32.85 -2.96 20.56
C ILE A 277 31.85 -3.20 19.43
N VAL A 278 30.58 -2.95 19.71
CA VAL A 278 29.46 -3.27 18.82
C VAL A 278 28.53 -2.09 18.62
N SER A 279 27.84 -2.07 17.49
CA SER A 279 26.62 -1.28 17.31
C SER A 279 25.41 -2.21 17.31
N ILE A 280 24.36 -1.83 18.05
CA ILE A 280 23.16 -2.65 18.24
C ILE A 280 21.98 -1.93 17.58
N ARG A 281 21.22 -2.64 16.76
CA ARG A 281 20.04 -2.10 16.07
C ARG A 281 18.77 -2.82 16.53
N HIS A 282 17.68 -2.06 16.60
CA HIS A 282 16.36 -2.61 16.88
C HIS A 282 15.73 -3.15 15.57
N VAL A 283 15.09 -4.31 15.64
CA VAL A 283 14.59 -5.02 14.44
C VAL A 283 13.31 -4.39 13.89
N ASN A 284 12.35 -4.02 14.76
CA ASN A 284 10.99 -3.69 14.32
C ASN A 284 10.71 -2.18 14.17
N THR A 285 11.64 -1.31 14.54
CA THR A 285 11.55 0.13 14.24
C THR A 285 12.40 0.47 13.02
N GLN A 286 12.28 1.69 12.50
CA GLN A 286 13.01 2.15 11.31
C GLN A 286 14.51 2.33 11.61
N GLY A 287 15.21 1.23 11.85
CA GLY A 287 16.66 1.14 11.90
C GLY A 287 17.35 1.91 13.02
N GLY A 288 16.69 2.22 14.14
CA GLY A 288 17.35 2.94 15.23
C GLY A 288 18.48 2.13 15.86
N TYR A 289 19.67 2.74 15.96
CA TYR A 289 20.78 2.27 16.75
C TYR A 289 20.52 2.57 18.22
N LEU A 290 20.88 1.65 19.11
CA LEU A 290 20.97 1.94 20.54
C LEU A 290 22.00 3.04 20.73
N HIS A 291 21.56 4.18 21.24
CA HIS A 291 22.33 5.42 21.25
C HIS A 291 22.35 6.03 22.66
N SER A 292 23.41 6.76 22.97
CA SER A 292 23.49 7.56 24.18
C SER A 292 24.39 8.78 24.00
N HIS A 293 24.03 9.88 24.65
CA HIS A 293 24.75 11.15 24.59
C HIS A 293 24.76 11.82 25.97
N PRO A 294 25.65 12.80 26.26
CA PRO A 294 25.83 13.36 27.61
C PRO A 294 24.69 14.32 28.07
N HIS A 295 23.45 14.08 27.65
CA HIS A 295 22.26 14.78 28.16
C HIS A 295 21.46 13.86 29.08
N ALA A 296 20.87 14.44 30.13
CA ALA A 296 20.08 13.72 31.12
C ALA A 296 18.57 13.83 30.83
N TYR A 297 17.78 12.87 31.33
CA TYR A 297 16.32 13.01 31.30
C TYR A 297 15.87 14.22 32.16
N PRO A 298 14.90 15.02 31.70
CA PRO A 298 14.39 16.15 32.48
C PRO A 298 13.48 15.70 33.65
N ALA A 299 12.91 14.50 33.55
CA ALA A 299 12.06 13.86 34.53
C ALA A 299 12.58 12.44 34.82
N GLY A 300 11.87 11.69 35.68
CA GLY A 300 12.29 10.33 36.03
C GLY A 300 13.57 10.33 36.86
N SER A 301 14.54 9.51 36.48
CA SER A 301 15.78 9.35 37.26
C SER A 301 16.79 10.49 37.11
N GLN A 302 16.59 11.37 36.12
CA GLN A 302 17.56 12.41 35.70
C GLN A 302 18.94 11.85 35.35
N GLN A 303 19.03 10.57 34.97
CA GLN A 303 20.25 9.95 34.48
C GLN A 303 20.42 10.19 32.97
N GLN A 304 21.53 9.71 32.40
CA GLN A 304 21.83 9.92 30.98
C GLN A 304 20.78 9.25 30.09
N GLN A 305 20.40 9.93 29.01
CA GLN A 305 19.41 9.44 28.08
C GLN A 305 19.92 8.23 27.28
N ILE A 306 19.04 7.26 27.08
CA ILE A 306 19.23 6.15 26.13
C ILE A 306 18.10 6.20 25.12
N THR A 307 18.46 6.16 23.85
CA THR A 307 17.53 6.42 22.75
C THR A 307 17.79 5.48 21.57
N LEU A 308 16.91 5.54 20.57
CA LEU A 308 17.15 5.01 19.24
C LEU A 308 17.45 6.16 18.27
N TYR A 309 18.67 6.15 17.73
CA TYR A 309 19.11 7.12 16.72
C TYR A 309 19.22 6.45 15.34
N PRO A 310 18.60 6.99 14.27
CA PRO A 310 18.56 6.29 12.97
C PRO A 310 19.87 6.37 12.17
N HIS A 311 20.80 7.25 12.53
CA HIS A 311 22.04 7.46 11.77
C HIS A 311 23.25 6.82 12.47
N ARG A 312 24.31 6.56 11.69
CA ARG A 312 25.60 6.08 12.22
C ARG A 312 26.31 7.21 12.95
N ASP A 313 26.76 6.92 14.16
CA ASP A 313 27.44 7.84 15.06
C ASP A 313 28.37 7.04 15.98
N ASP A 314 29.46 7.65 16.44
CA ASP A 314 30.36 7.04 17.43
C ASP A 314 29.66 6.82 18.78
N ASN A 315 28.62 7.60 19.08
CA ASN A 315 27.72 7.44 20.23
C ASN A 315 26.76 6.24 20.11
N ASN A 316 26.85 5.45 19.02
CA ASN A 316 26.15 4.18 18.87
C ASN A 316 27.01 2.99 19.32
N LEU A 317 28.25 3.23 19.76
CA LEU A 317 29.22 2.17 20.08
C LEU A 317 29.12 1.74 21.54
N TRP A 318 28.94 0.43 21.73
CA TRP A 318 28.81 -0.23 23.02
C TRP A 318 29.87 -1.30 23.17
N ARG A 319 30.61 -1.28 24.28
CA ARG A 319 31.50 -2.37 24.67
C ARG A 319 30.72 -3.39 25.50
N ILE A 320 30.75 -4.65 25.10
CA ILE A 320 30.12 -5.73 25.85
C ILE A 320 31.08 -6.20 26.94
N THR A 321 30.66 -6.14 28.20
CA THR A 321 31.46 -6.55 29.36
C THR A 321 30.76 -7.67 30.13
N ASN A 322 31.51 -8.40 30.94
CA ASN A 322 31.00 -9.56 31.67
C ASN A 322 30.24 -9.12 32.94
N GLY A 323 28.93 -9.40 33.01
CA GLY A 323 28.08 -9.09 34.17
C GLY A 323 28.12 -10.14 35.29
N SER A 324 28.86 -11.24 35.10
CA SER A 324 29.01 -12.32 36.08
C SER A 324 30.21 -12.14 37.01
N ALA A 325 31.09 -11.17 36.73
CA ALA A 325 32.28 -10.87 37.51
C ALA A 325 32.07 -9.58 38.36
N PRO A 326 31.54 -9.69 39.61
CA PRO A 326 31.26 -8.53 40.45
C PRO A 326 32.51 -7.75 40.88
N ASP A 327 33.68 -8.41 40.88
CA ASP A 327 34.97 -7.86 41.34
C ASP A 327 35.92 -7.49 40.18
N ALA A 328 35.40 -7.31 38.97
CA ALA A 328 36.24 -6.89 37.85
C ALA A 328 36.86 -5.50 38.13
N PRO A 329 38.20 -5.35 37.96
CA PRO A 329 38.86 -4.05 38.10
C PRO A 329 38.15 -2.95 37.31
N PRO A 330 38.06 -1.71 37.83
CA PRO A 330 37.39 -0.61 37.15
C PRO A 330 37.94 -0.30 35.75
N SER A 331 39.22 -0.61 35.52
CA SER A 331 39.89 -0.63 34.22
C SER A 331 40.32 -2.06 33.89
N TYR A 332 39.39 -2.84 33.35
CA TYR A 332 39.70 -4.20 32.88
C TYR A 332 40.36 -4.10 31.49
N PRO A 333 41.54 -4.72 31.24
CA PRO A 333 42.24 -4.64 29.96
C PRO A 333 41.59 -5.57 28.94
N TRP A 334 40.37 -5.23 28.50
CA TRP A 334 39.58 -6.03 27.56
C TRP A 334 40.34 -6.36 26.27
N ASP A 335 41.24 -5.47 25.84
CA ASP A 335 42.01 -5.64 24.62
C ASP A 335 43.17 -6.65 24.75
N GLU A 336 43.54 -7.07 25.96
CA GLU A 336 44.64 -8.01 26.23
C GLU A 336 44.16 -9.43 26.58
N LEU A 337 42.87 -9.58 26.88
CA LEU A 337 42.30 -10.82 27.39
C LEU A 337 41.96 -11.81 26.26
N PRO A 338 42.00 -13.13 26.53
CA PRO A 338 41.62 -14.10 25.53
C PRO A 338 40.16 -13.88 25.09
N PHE A 339 39.93 -13.99 23.78
CA PHE A 339 38.59 -13.83 23.20
C PHE A 339 37.63 -14.92 23.71
N GLU A 340 36.59 -14.51 24.43
CA GLU A 340 35.55 -15.38 24.95
C GLU A 340 34.21 -15.06 24.28
N HIS A 341 33.56 -16.08 23.71
CA HIS A 341 32.30 -15.93 22.99
C HIS A 341 31.13 -15.66 23.94
N ILE A 342 30.19 -14.83 23.50
CA ILE A 342 28.91 -14.65 24.19
C ILE A 342 27.97 -15.78 23.78
N ILE A 343 27.55 -16.61 24.74
CA ILE A 343 26.62 -17.72 24.52
C ILE A 343 25.19 -17.33 24.93
N ALA A 344 24.21 -18.09 24.44
CA ALA A 344 22.83 -17.92 24.88
C ALA A 344 22.73 -18.10 26.41
N GLY A 345 22.11 -17.14 27.10
CA GLY A 345 22.01 -17.11 28.56
C GLY A 345 23.18 -16.41 29.27
N SER A 346 24.21 -15.95 28.55
CA SER A 346 25.27 -15.14 29.13
C SER A 346 24.72 -13.84 29.73
N LYS A 347 25.23 -13.49 30.91
CA LYS A 347 24.95 -12.25 31.62
C LYS A 347 25.97 -11.19 31.21
N ILE A 348 25.52 -10.12 30.58
CA ILE A 348 26.34 -9.06 29.99
C ILE A 348 26.00 -7.70 30.62
N ARG A 349 26.94 -6.76 30.51
CA ARG A 349 26.72 -5.33 30.71
C ARG A 349 27.13 -4.60 29.44
N LEU A 350 26.37 -3.58 29.05
CA LEU A 350 26.68 -2.76 27.90
C LEU A 350 27.25 -1.43 28.37
N GLN A 351 28.54 -1.18 28.10
CA GLN A 351 29.22 0.08 28.42
C GLN A 351 29.26 0.97 27.18
N HIS A 352 28.74 2.18 27.28
CA HIS A 352 28.81 3.18 26.22
C HIS A 352 30.25 3.69 26.09
N VAL A 353 30.85 3.58 24.90
CA VAL A 353 32.28 3.85 24.70
C VAL A 353 32.64 5.32 24.94
N SER A 354 31.77 6.25 24.50
CA SER A 354 32.09 7.69 24.58
C SER A 354 31.91 8.30 25.97
N THR A 355 31.03 7.73 26.81
CA THR A 355 30.70 8.31 28.13
C THR A 355 31.00 7.41 29.32
N ASP A 356 31.52 6.20 29.09
CA ASP A 356 31.82 5.18 30.11
C ASP A 356 30.66 4.79 31.04
N LYS A 357 29.42 5.13 30.65
CA LYS A 357 28.21 4.78 31.39
C LYS A 357 27.69 3.43 30.92
N ARG A 358 27.02 2.71 31.81
CA ARG A 358 26.40 1.42 31.50
C ARG A 358 24.93 1.60 31.18
N LEU A 359 24.43 0.78 30.27
CA LEU A 359 23.00 0.60 30.09
C LEU A 359 22.41 0.09 31.41
N HIS A 360 21.40 0.79 31.90
CA HIS A 360 20.86 0.61 33.22
C HIS A 360 19.33 0.65 33.17
N SER A 361 18.65 -0.17 33.97
CA SER A 361 17.20 -0.07 34.15
C SER A 361 16.81 -0.22 35.61
N HIS A 362 15.84 0.58 36.04
CA HIS A 362 15.39 0.66 37.42
C HIS A 362 13.86 0.80 37.48
N ASP A 363 13.25 0.76 38.67
CA ASP A 363 11.80 0.86 38.84
C ASP A 363 11.32 2.32 38.84
N VAL A 364 11.59 3.02 37.74
CA VAL A 364 11.11 4.38 37.45
C VAL A 364 10.34 4.32 36.13
N ARG A 365 9.24 5.07 36.03
CA ARG A 365 8.43 5.11 34.81
C ARG A 365 9.14 5.88 33.70
N PRO A 366 9.01 5.46 32.44
CA PRO A 366 9.58 6.17 31.32
C PRO A 366 8.92 7.56 31.16
N PRO A 367 9.69 8.60 30.78
CA PRO A 367 9.25 9.99 30.83
C PRO A 367 8.17 10.35 29.79
N VAL A 368 8.00 9.58 28.71
CA VAL A 368 7.02 9.87 27.65
C VAL A 368 5.88 8.87 27.66
N SER A 369 6.18 7.57 27.62
CA SER A 369 5.12 6.56 27.61
C SER A 369 4.33 6.48 28.92
N ASP A 370 4.94 6.84 30.06
CA ASP A 370 4.34 6.87 31.41
C ASP A 370 3.35 5.72 31.72
N VAL A 371 3.80 4.48 31.53
CA VAL A 371 3.02 3.26 31.82
C VAL A 371 3.70 2.38 32.86
N GLU A 372 2.91 1.74 33.74
CA GLU A 372 3.42 0.96 34.89
C GLU A 372 4.18 -0.33 34.53
N PHE A 373 3.92 -0.88 33.35
CA PHE A 373 4.56 -2.11 32.87
C PHE A 373 5.86 -1.86 32.09
N GLN A 374 6.23 -0.59 31.87
CA GLN A 374 7.51 -0.20 31.29
C GLN A 374 8.33 0.58 32.30
N ASN A 375 9.62 0.29 32.30
CA ASN A 375 10.60 0.95 33.14
C ASN A 375 11.52 1.82 32.28
N GLU A 376 11.98 2.94 32.83
CA GLU A 376 12.99 3.80 32.24
C GLU A 376 14.29 2.99 32.02
N VAL A 377 14.95 3.25 30.88
CA VAL A 377 16.29 2.76 30.58
C VAL A 377 17.19 3.97 30.42
N SER A 378 18.30 3.96 31.14
CA SER A 378 19.19 5.11 31.27
C SER A 378 20.67 4.69 31.19
N GLY A 379 21.55 5.67 31.06
CA GLY A 379 22.99 5.50 31.21
C GLY A 379 23.43 5.88 32.62
N TYR A 380 23.93 4.91 33.40
CA TYR A 380 24.39 5.13 34.77
C TYR A 380 25.84 4.69 35.00
N GLY A 381 26.48 5.30 35.99
CA GLY A 381 27.86 5.03 36.37
C GLY A 381 28.75 6.26 36.33
N PHE A 382 29.92 6.13 36.96
CA PHE A 382 30.95 7.15 37.08
C PHE A 382 32.34 6.50 36.91
N PRO A 383 33.40 7.26 36.59
CA PRO A 383 34.74 6.71 36.48
C PRO A 383 35.15 5.97 37.76
N GLY A 384 35.62 4.72 37.62
CA GLY A 384 35.98 3.88 38.77
C GLY A 384 34.83 3.03 39.34
N PHE A 385 33.57 3.26 38.92
CA PHE A 385 32.45 2.39 39.26
C PHE A 385 32.53 1.09 38.45
N SER A 386 32.43 -0.08 39.08
CA SER A 386 32.45 -1.38 38.38
C SER A 386 31.09 -1.74 37.76
N GLY A 387 30.01 -1.10 38.17
CA GLY A 387 28.63 -1.42 37.79
C GLY A 387 27.88 -2.15 38.90
N ASP A 388 26.56 -2.01 38.94
CA ASP A 388 25.68 -2.72 39.88
C ASP A 388 24.87 -3.83 39.20
N ALA A 389 23.93 -4.43 39.93
CA ALA A 389 23.08 -5.49 39.41
C ALA A 389 21.94 -5.01 38.49
N ASN A 390 21.67 -3.70 38.44
CA ASN A 390 20.71 -3.09 37.52
C ASN A 390 21.32 -2.78 36.14
N ASP A 391 22.63 -2.97 35.99
CA ASP A 391 23.34 -2.86 34.71
C ASP A 391 23.34 -4.20 33.94
N ASP A 392 22.82 -5.26 34.56
CA ASP A 392 22.98 -6.63 34.11
C ASP A 392 21.81 -7.11 33.23
N PHE A 393 22.14 -7.57 32.01
CA PHE A 393 21.19 -8.12 31.05
C PHE A 393 21.58 -9.53 30.61
N VAL A 394 20.59 -10.43 30.48
CA VAL A 394 20.76 -11.78 29.95
C VAL A 394 20.44 -11.78 28.46
N VAL A 395 21.36 -12.33 27.66
CA VAL A 395 21.17 -12.49 26.21
C VAL A 395 20.31 -13.72 25.93
N GLU A 396 19.14 -13.50 25.34
CA GLU A 396 18.23 -14.58 24.90
C GLU A 396 18.13 -14.58 23.36
N LEU A 397 18.61 -15.64 22.71
CA LEU A 397 18.54 -15.76 21.26
C LEU A 397 17.10 -16.02 20.77
N ALA A 398 16.70 -15.37 19.68
CA ALA A 398 15.37 -15.51 19.11
C ALA A 398 15.16 -16.86 18.40
N HIS A 399 13.92 -17.36 18.39
CA HIS A 399 13.56 -18.62 17.72
C HIS A 399 13.94 -18.67 16.24
N LYS A 400 13.82 -17.54 15.52
CA LYS A 400 14.18 -17.43 14.10
C LYS A 400 15.67 -17.66 13.87
N THR A 401 16.53 -17.18 14.77
CA THR A 401 17.97 -17.45 14.76
C THR A 401 18.27 -18.91 15.09
N MET A 402 17.58 -19.48 16.09
CA MET A 402 17.70 -20.90 16.45
C MET A 402 17.28 -21.85 15.31
N SER A 403 16.35 -21.42 14.45
CA SER A 403 15.79 -22.22 13.36
C SER A 403 16.56 -22.11 12.03
N LYS A 404 17.53 -21.20 11.88
CA LYS A 404 18.30 -21.06 10.62
C LYS A 404 19.10 -22.34 10.35
N LYS A 405 18.94 -22.93 9.16
CA LYS A 405 19.59 -24.19 8.76
C LYS A 405 21.07 -24.00 8.35
N TYR A 406 21.43 -22.78 7.96
CA TYR A 406 22.72 -22.47 7.32
C TYR A 406 23.80 -21.95 8.29
N ASP A 407 23.45 -21.41 9.46
CA ASP A 407 24.41 -20.94 10.46
C ASP A 407 24.18 -21.68 11.78
N ARG A 408 24.85 -22.83 11.95
CA ARG A 408 24.75 -23.64 13.18
C ARG A 408 25.39 -22.96 14.38
N ALA A 409 26.38 -22.08 14.17
CA ALA A 409 27.09 -21.39 15.24
C ALA A 409 26.19 -20.32 15.88
N ALA A 410 25.42 -19.58 15.08
CA ALA A 410 24.47 -18.57 15.56
C ALA A 410 23.36 -19.13 16.48
N ARG A 411 23.19 -20.45 16.57
CA ARG A 411 22.25 -21.10 17.51
C ARG A 411 22.75 -21.13 18.94
N HIS A 412 24.07 -21.09 19.13
CA HIS A 412 24.68 -21.28 20.45
C HIS A 412 25.41 -20.02 20.92
N ARG A 413 25.91 -19.21 20.00
CA ARG A 413 26.65 -17.98 20.30
C ARG A 413 26.15 -16.79 19.49
N LEU A 414 26.38 -15.60 20.03
CA LEU A 414 26.01 -14.33 19.41
C LEU A 414 26.90 -14.04 18.20
N ARG A 415 26.27 -13.76 17.06
CA ARG A 415 26.96 -13.43 15.80
C ARG A 415 26.36 -12.20 15.13
N THR A 416 27.21 -11.32 14.66
CA THR A 416 26.89 -10.08 13.92
C THR A 416 26.01 -10.38 12.70
N LEU A 417 24.94 -9.60 12.48
CA LEU A 417 23.92 -9.72 11.40
C LEU A 417 23.14 -11.04 11.30
N ARG A 418 23.62 -12.13 11.93
CA ARG A 418 23.00 -13.46 11.84
C ARG A 418 22.06 -13.76 13.00
N SER A 419 22.35 -13.16 14.17
CA SER A 419 21.64 -13.39 15.42
C SER A 419 20.70 -12.24 15.76
N GLU A 420 19.42 -12.56 15.86
CA GLU A 420 18.39 -11.74 16.49
C GLU A 420 18.29 -12.21 17.94
N PHE A 421 18.30 -11.30 18.91
CA PHE A 421 18.29 -11.61 20.33
C PHE A 421 17.46 -10.59 21.12
N ARG A 422 17.13 -10.94 22.36
CA ARG A 422 16.48 -10.08 23.34
C ARG A 422 17.40 -9.91 24.53
N LEU A 423 17.30 -8.77 25.20
CA LEU A 423 18.04 -8.48 26.42
C LEU A 423 17.06 -8.46 27.58
N ARG A 424 17.14 -9.46 28.46
CA ARG A 424 16.32 -9.53 29.67
C ARG A 424 17.07 -8.94 30.85
N HIS A 425 16.56 -7.88 31.44
CA HIS A 425 17.10 -7.28 32.65
C HIS A 425 17.03 -8.28 33.81
N VAL A 426 18.14 -8.47 34.54
CA VAL A 426 18.28 -9.56 35.52
C VAL A 426 17.37 -9.37 36.73
N LEU A 427 17.29 -8.16 37.28
CA LEU A 427 16.58 -7.91 38.53
C LEU A 427 15.07 -7.80 38.36
N SER A 428 14.60 -7.02 37.38
CA SER A 428 13.17 -6.80 37.16
C SER A 428 12.53 -7.80 36.20
N GLY A 429 13.33 -8.58 35.46
CA GLY A 429 12.84 -9.55 34.47
C GLY A 429 12.22 -8.92 33.22
N CYS A 430 12.21 -7.59 33.09
CA CYS A 430 11.75 -6.90 31.89
C CYS A 430 12.72 -7.07 30.73
N TYR A 431 12.25 -6.79 29.52
CA TYR A 431 13.03 -6.87 28.30
C TYR A 431 13.31 -5.49 27.74
N LEU A 432 14.53 -5.28 27.25
CA LEU A 432 14.87 -4.08 26.50
C LEU A 432 13.96 -3.96 25.28
N PHE A 433 13.27 -2.84 25.18
CA PHE A 433 12.14 -2.63 24.29
C PHE A 433 12.24 -1.26 23.62
N SER A 434 11.82 -1.19 22.37
CA SER A 434 11.61 0.09 21.70
C SER A 434 10.39 0.05 20.79
N HIS A 435 9.89 1.21 20.44
CA HIS A 435 8.66 1.39 19.69
C HIS A 435 8.70 2.71 18.93
N LYS A 436 7.64 3.03 18.19
CA LYS A 436 7.61 4.18 17.27
C LYS A 436 7.48 5.55 17.95
N VAL A 437 7.37 5.59 19.29
CA VAL A 437 7.23 6.85 20.02
C VAL A 437 8.58 7.56 20.08
N LYS A 438 8.55 8.85 19.77
CA LYS A 438 9.70 9.74 19.84
C LYS A 438 9.69 10.53 21.15
N LEU A 439 10.88 10.80 21.65
CA LEU A 439 11.09 11.77 22.72
C LEU A 439 10.80 13.19 22.19
N PRO A 440 10.33 14.13 23.05
CA PRO A 440 10.18 15.53 22.70
C PRO A 440 11.52 16.21 22.35
N GLU A 441 11.48 17.53 22.12
CA GLU A 441 12.64 18.36 21.76
C GLU A 441 13.86 18.15 22.70
N TRP A 442 13.62 17.95 24.00
CA TRP A 442 14.70 17.68 24.98
C TRP A 442 15.45 16.35 24.76
N GLY A 443 14.86 15.43 24.00
CA GLY A 443 15.45 14.16 23.56
C GLY A 443 15.71 14.13 22.05
N PHE A 444 15.81 15.31 21.41
CA PHE A 444 16.21 15.49 20.01
C PHE A 444 15.34 14.73 18.99
N GLU A 445 14.05 14.50 19.29
CA GLU A 445 13.12 13.71 18.47
C GLU A 445 13.58 12.27 18.15
N GLN A 446 14.49 11.74 18.98
CA GLN A 446 14.97 10.36 18.89
C GLN A 446 13.91 9.40 19.47
N GLN A 447 13.98 8.12 19.13
CA GLN A 447 12.99 7.13 19.58
C GLN A 447 13.24 6.71 21.04
N GLU A 448 12.17 6.42 21.78
CA GLU A 448 12.24 6.01 23.18
C GLU A 448 12.72 4.55 23.34
N VAL A 449 13.60 4.32 24.31
CA VAL A 449 14.05 2.99 24.77
C VAL A 449 13.54 2.78 26.18
N THR A 450 12.89 1.65 26.43
CA THR A 450 12.35 1.29 27.74
C THR A 450 12.64 -0.18 28.05
N CYS A 451 12.32 -0.62 29.26
CA CYS A 451 12.38 -2.02 29.66
C CYS A 451 10.96 -2.49 30.00
N ASN A 452 10.37 -3.30 29.14
CA ASN A 452 8.97 -3.71 29.23
C ASN A 452 8.84 -5.09 29.88
N LYS A 453 7.97 -5.22 30.89
CA LYS A 453 7.72 -6.48 31.61
C LYS A 453 7.05 -7.54 30.74
N ASN A 454 6.18 -7.12 29.81
CA ASN A 454 5.45 -7.99 28.88
C ASN A 454 5.51 -7.39 27.44
N PRO A 455 6.69 -7.41 26.79
CA PRO A 455 6.83 -6.83 25.46
C PRO A 455 6.10 -7.66 24.40
N THR A 456 5.69 -7.02 23.30
CA THR A 456 5.47 -7.76 22.07
C THR A 456 6.78 -8.38 21.59
N TRP A 457 6.70 -9.57 20.99
CA TRP A 457 7.90 -10.30 20.60
C TRP A 457 8.78 -9.45 19.67
N GLU A 458 8.17 -8.83 18.66
CA GLU A 458 8.85 -8.07 17.60
C GLU A 458 9.57 -6.82 18.12
N ASN A 459 9.00 -6.11 19.09
CA ASN A 459 9.57 -4.88 19.67
C ASN A 459 10.61 -5.14 20.77
N SER A 460 10.93 -6.40 21.04
CA SER A 460 11.99 -6.79 21.97
C SER A 460 13.22 -7.35 21.26
N LEU A 461 13.21 -7.40 19.92
CA LEU A 461 14.26 -7.98 19.11
C LEU A 461 15.31 -6.95 18.71
N TRP A 462 16.56 -7.34 18.90
CA TRP A 462 17.75 -6.58 18.57
C TRP A 462 18.72 -7.46 17.77
N TYR A 463 19.61 -6.84 17.02
CA TYR A 463 20.73 -7.52 16.38
C TYR A 463 21.96 -6.63 16.40
N ILE A 464 23.14 -7.24 16.34
CA ILE A 464 24.41 -6.51 16.23
C ILE A 464 24.66 -6.25 14.75
N GLU A 465 24.88 -4.99 14.38
CA GLU A 465 25.20 -4.62 13.01
C GLU A 465 26.71 -4.63 12.77
N THR A 466 27.49 -3.91 13.59
CA THR A 466 28.95 -3.86 13.51
C THR A 466 29.59 -4.44 14.77
N ASN A 467 30.77 -5.03 14.61
CA ASN A 467 31.58 -5.62 15.67
C ASN A 467 33.07 -5.48 15.37
N THR A 468 33.83 -5.01 16.36
CA THR A 468 35.30 -4.98 16.36
C THR A 468 35.86 -5.50 17.69
N HIS A 469 36.98 -6.21 17.63
CA HIS A 469 37.65 -6.77 18.82
C HIS A 469 39.16 -6.84 18.58
N ALA A 470 39.98 -6.40 19.55
CA ALA A 470 41.44 -6.33 19.39
C ALA A 470 42.11 -7.72 19.23
N GLN A 471 41.59 -8.72 19.93
CA GLN A 471 42.13 -10.09 19.95
C GLN A 471 41.63 -11.00 18.81
N LEU A 472 40.73 -10.50 17.95
CA LEU A 472 40.35 -11.26 16.76
C LEU A 472 41.45 -11.10 15.70
N PRO A 473 41.94 -12.20 15.09
CA PRO A 473 42.95 -12.10 14.07
C PRO A 473 42.38 -11.43 12.82
N PHE A 474 43.23 -10.79 12.02
CA PHE A 474 42.82 -10.02 10.85
C PHE A 474 42.06 -10.86 9.80
N ASP A 475 42.37 -12.15 9.72
CA ASP A 475 41.77 -13.16 8.84
C ASP A 475 40.55 -13.87 9.46
N ALA A 476 40.07 -13.46 10.64
CA ALA A 476 38.84 -13.98 11.21
C ALA A 476 37.64 -13.77 10.28
N GLU A 477 36.64 -14.65 10.38
CA GLU A 477 35.44 -14.60 9.54
C GLU A 477 34.75 -13.24 9.66
N LYS A 478 34.56 -12.58 8.52
CA LYS A 478 33.79 -11.34 8.41
C LYS A 478 32.49 -11.59 7.68
N VAL A 479 31.47 -10.82 8.06
CA VAL A 479 30.11 -10.89 7.51
C VAL A 479 29.65 -9.51 7.09
N ASN A 480 28.69 -9.50 6.18
CA ASN A 480 27.98 -8.33 5.72
C ASN A 480 26.52 -8.72 5.44
N TYR A 481 25.67 -7.72 5.19
CA TYR A 481 24.27 -7.96 4.85
C TYR A 481 24.15 -8.85 3.61
N ALA A 482 23.24 -9.82 3.67
CA ALA A 482 22.93 -10.63 2.50
C ALA A 482 22.17 -9.77 1.50
N ARG A 483 22.65 -9.71 0.24
CA ARG A 483 21.95 -8.97 -0.81
C ARG A 483 20.66 -9.72 -1.16
N PRO A 484 19.47 -9.12 -0.93
CA PRO A 484 18.21 -9.78 -1.24
C PRO A 484 18.07 -9.98 -2.75
N SER A 485 17.48 -11.13 -3.09
CA SER A 485 17.04 -11.46 -4.44
C SER A 485 15.95 -10.49 -4.92
N PHE A 486 15.68 -10.50 -6.23
CA PHE A 486 14.57 -9.71 -6.79
C PHE A 486 13.23 -10.03 -6.11
N PHE A 487 12.96 -11.30 -5.83
CA PHE A 487 11.68 -11.70 -5.22
C PHE A 487 11.56 -11.23 -3.78
N GLU A 488 12.62 -11.29 -2.99
CA GLU A 488 12.64 -10.76 -1.62
C GLU A 488 12.36 -9.25 -1.63
N LYS A 489 13.09 -8.49 -2.46
CA LYS A 489 12.87 -7.06 -2.66
C LYS A 489 11.45 -6.74 -3.13
N PHE A 490 10.93 -7.55 -4.06
CA PHE A 490 9.59 -7.38 -4.59
C PHE A 490 8.54 -7.58 -3.50
N PHE A 491 8.56 -8.70 -2.77
CA PHE A 491 7.57 -8.99 -1.72
C PHE A 491 7.65 -8.01 -0.55
N GLU A 492 8.87 -7.63 -0.16
CA GLU A 492 9.08 -6.60 0.85
C GLU A 492 8.46 -5.27 0.43
N LEU A 493 8.76 -4.79 -0.78
CA LEU A 493 8.16 -3.55 -1.27
C LEU A 493 6.63 -3.67 -1.38
N GLN A 494 6.07 -4.80 -1.84
CA GLN A 494 4.60 -4.98 -1.87
C GLN A 494 3.98 -4.91 -0.47
N ALA A 495 4.63 -5.49 0.54
CA ALA A 495 4.17 -5.42 1.93
C ALA A 495 4.22 -3.98 2.46
N VAL A 496 5.30 -3.25 2.20
CA VAL A 496 5.41 -1.84 2.54
C VAL A 496 4.33 -1.02 1.85
N MET A 497 4.17 -1.17 0.53
CA MET A 497 3.11 -0.50 -0.24
C MET A 497 1.71 -0.77 0.35
N TRP A 498 1.44 -2.00 0.81
CA TRP A 498 0.16 -2.37 1.41
C TRP A 498 -0.06 -1.68 2.74
N THR A 499 0.91 -1.79 3.64
CA THR A 499 0.84 -1.19 4.98
C THR A 499 0.73 0.34 4.90
N THR A 500 1.48 1.00 4.02
CA THR A 500 1.38 2.45 3.78
C THR A 500 0.01 2.83 3.22
N ASN A 501 -0.51 2.10 2.23
CA ASN A 501 -1.82 2.38 1.64
C ASN A 501 -2.96 2.20 2.64
N ALA A 502 -2.86 1.20 3.53
CA ALA A 502 -3.81 1.00 4.62
C ALA A 502 -3.73 2.10 5.69
N GLY A 503 -2.54 2.67 5.91
CA GLY A 503 -2.29 3.75 6.88
C GLY A 503 -2.68 5.16 6.41
N LEU A 504 -3.09 5.37 5.16
CA LEU A 504 -3.52 6.67 4.64
C LEU A 504 -4.96 7.04 5.07
N THR A 505 -5.15 7.22 6.38
CA THR A 505 -6.44 7.53 7.01
C THR A 505 -6.70 9.03 7.21
N ASP A 506 -5.69 9.87 6.97
CA ASP A 506 -5.79 11.31 7.16
C ASP A 506 -6.87 11.95 6.28
N ARG A 507 -7.56 12.94 6.84
CA ARG A 507 -8.60 13.69 6.13
C ARG A 507 -8.00 14.87 5.39
N HIS A 508 -8.41 15.05 4.15
CA HIS A 508 -8.07 16.22 3.35
C HIS A 508 -9.32 17.03 3.03
N ALA A 509 -9.21 18.35 2.95
CA ALA A 509 -10.36 19.25 2.78
C ALA A 509 -11.21 18.97 1.52
N TYR A 510 -10.61 18.38 0.49
CA TYR A 510 -11.25 17.99 -0.77
C TYR A 510 -11.46 16.47 -0.92
N ASP A 511 -11.39 15.72 0.18
CA ASP A 511 -11.79 14.31 0.16
C ASP A 511 -13.26 14.15 -0.25
N SER A 512 -13.57 13.05 -0.92
CA SER A 512 -14.95 12.76 -1.31
C SER A 512 -15.27 11.27 -1.23
N ARG A 513 -16.48 10.98 -0.77
CA ARG A 513 -16.96 9.62 -0.52
C ARG A 513 -17.74 9.04 -1.71
N PRO A 514 -17.75 7.71 -1.88
CA PRO A 514 -18.38 7.03 -3.01
C PRO A 514 -19.81 7.45 -3.29
N GLN A 515 -20.64 7.65 -2.26
CA GLN A 515 -22.05 8.05 -2.44
C GLN A 515 -22.24 9.38 -3.20
N HIS A 516 -21.21 10.22 -3.25
CA HIS A 516 -21.26 11.54 -3.88
C HIS A 516 -20.86 11.52 -5.35
N TRP A 517 -20.15 10.48 -5.80
CA TRP A 517 -19.56 10.47 -7.14
C TRP A 517 -20.62 10.44 -8.24
N PRO A 518 -21.54 9.46 -8.32
CA PRO A 518 -22.48 9.38 -9.47
C PRO A 518 -23.36 10.64 -9.65
N TRP A 519 -23.60 11.37 -8.56
CA TRP A 519 -24.41 12.59 -8.53
C TRP A 519 -23.61 13.88 -8.71
N LEU A 520 -22.28 13.80 -8.83
CA LEU A 520 -21.37 14.95 -8.88
C LEU A 520 -21.60 15.94 -7.71
N ARG A 521 -21.80 15.47 -6.47
CA ARG A 521 -22.08 16.42 -5.37
C ARG A 521 -20.92 17.36 -5.06
N ARG A 522 -19.68 16.89 -5.20
CA ARG A 522 -18.47 17.68 -4.91
C ARG A 522 -17.34 17.23 -5.83
N GLY A 523 -16.60 18.19 -6.37
CA GLY A 523 -15.39 17.96 -7.15
C GLY A 523 -14.12 18.12 -6.32
N ILE A 524 -13.00 18.30 -7.01
CA ILE A 524 -11.68 18.49 -6.38
C ILE A 524 -11.04 19.74 -6.96
N ASN A 525 -10.53 20.61 -6.10
CA ASN A 525 -9.78 21.77 -6.55
C ASN A 525 -8.33 21.40 -6.83
N PHE A 526 -7.82 21.67 -8.03
CA PHE A 526 -6.45 21.36 -8.42
C PHE A 526 -5.52 22.56 -8.40
N TRP A 527 -6.04 23.77 -8.64
CA TRP A 527 -5.25 24.99 -8.63
C TRP A 527 -6.15 26.22 -8.72
N VAL A 528 -5.78 27.31 -8.05
CA VAL A 528 -6.45 28.61 -8.13
C VAL A 528 -5.40 29.71 -8.08
N GLN A 529 -5.36 30.58 -9.09
CA GLN A 529 -4.57 31.82 -9.07
C GLN A 529 -5.08 32.80 -10.14
N ASN A 530 -4.93 34.11 -9.90
CA ASN A 530 -5.17 35.16 -10.91
C ASN A 530 -6.53 35.03 -11.62
N HIS A 531 -7.62 34.81 -10.86
CA HIS A 531 -8.99 34.62 -11.34
C HIS A 531 -9.19 33.41 -12.30
N ARG A 532 -8.27 32.47 -12.26
CA ARG A 532 -8.34 31.20 -13.00
C ARG A 532 -8.28 30.07 -12.00
N GLN A 533 -8.93 28.96 -12.33
CA GLN A 533 -8.89 27.76 -11.52
C GLN A 533 -8.94 26.51 -12.39
N VAL A 534 -8.34 25.44 -11.88
CA VAL A 534 -8.55 24.09 -12.39
C VAL A 534 -9.34 23.33 -11.34
N TYR A 535 -10.55 22.92 -11.69
CA TYR A 535 -11.43 22.17 -10.79
C TYR A 535 -11.92 20.91 -11.49
N LEU A 536 -11.69 19.76 -10.85
CA LEU A 536 -12.12 18.47 -11.34
C LEU A 536 -13.62 18.29 -11.08
N VAL A 537 -14.42 18.49 -12.12
CA VAL A 537 -15.84 18.18 -12.15
C VAL A 537 -16.19 17.50 -13.47
N GLY A 538 -17.06 16.49 -13.41
CA GLY A 538 -17.55 15.78 -14.58
C GLY A 538 -18.55 16.60 -15.40
N ASN A 539 -18.86 16.15 -16.62
CA ASN A 539 -19.96 16.73 -17.39
C ASN A 539 -21.30 16.21 -16.82
N PRO A 540 -22.18 17.07 -16.26
CA PRO A 540 -23.43 16.60 -15.65
C PRO A 540 -24.36 15.86 -16.60
N VAL A 541 -24.38 16.23 -17.88
CA VAL A 541 -25.18 15.53 -18.91
C VAL A 541 -24.68 14.09 -19.05
N VAL A 542 -23.36 13.87 -19.11
CA VAL A 542 -22.77 12.54 -19.25
C VAL A 542 -22.91 11.74 -17.95
N TRP A 543 -22.61 12.34 -16.80
CA TRP A 543 -22.64 11.65 -15.50
C TRP A 543 -24.03 11.26 -15.07
N TRP A 544 -25.01 12.16 -15.16
CA TRP A 544 -26.37 11.86 -14.72
C TRP A 544 -27.08 10.92 -15.69
N SER A 545 -26.88 11.06 -17.00
CA SER A 545 -27.48 10.13 -17.97
C SER A 545 -26.90 8.72 -17.86
N SER A 546 -25.59 8.58 -17.64
CA SER A 546 -24.95 7.28 -17.43
C SER A 546 -25.35 6.63 -16.10
N THR A 547 -25.42 7.40 -15.02
CA THR A 547 -25.94 6.93 -13.73
C THR A 547 -27.40 6.49 -13.85
N ALA A 548 -28.24 7.29 -14.52
CA ALA A 548 -29.64 6.95 -14.76
C ALA A 548 -29.77 5.66 -15.59
N ALA A 549 -28.91 5.43 -16.58
CA ALA A 549 -28.92 4.20 -17.37
C ALA A 549 -28.58 2.96 -16.54
N VAL A 550 -27.59 3.04 -15.63
CA VAL A 550 -27.26 1.93 -14.72
C VAL A 550 -28.45 1.61 -13.82
N VAL A 551 -29.07 2.62 -13.19
CA VAL A 551 -30.25 2.44 -12.34
C VAL A 551 -31.44 1.88 -13.13
N ALA A 552 -31.69 2.41 -14.33
CA ALA A 552 -32.76 1.96 -15.20
C ALA A 552 -32.58 0.49 -15.62
N TYR A 553 -31.35 0.09 -15.99
CA TYR A 553 -31.05 -1.31 -16.30
C TYR A 553 -31.33 -2.22 -15.11
N LEU A 554 -30.85 -1.88 -13.91
CA LEU A 554 -31.08 -2.67 -12.70
C LEU A 554 -32.58 -2.82 -12.39
N ALA A 555 -33.35 -1.74 -12.50
CA ALA A 555 -34.79 -1.76 -12.27
C ALA A 555 -35.53 -2.63 -13.31
N VAL A 556 -35.20 -2.47 -14.60
CA VAL A 556 -35.78 -3.28 -15.69
C VAL A 556 -35.40 -4.75 -15.54
N ARG A 557 -34.14 -5.04 -15.20
CA ARG A 557 -33.67 -6.41 -14.95
C ARG A 557 -34.39 -7.05 -13.79
N ALA A 558 -34.55 -6.35 -12.66
CA ALA A 558 -35.30 -6.85 -11.51
C ALA A 558 -36.76 -7.15 -11.90
N LEU A 559 -37.41 -6.25 -12.64
CA LEU A 559 -38.76 -6.48 -13.15
C LEU A 559 -38.84 -7.71 -14.05
N PHE A 560 -37.90 -7.88 -14.98
CA PHE A 560 -37.88 -9.03 -15.87
C PHE A 560 -37.60 -10.35 -15.12
N VAL A 561 -36.77 -10.35 -14.09
CA VAL A 561 -36.57 -11.54 -13.23
C VAL A 561 -37.86 -11.89 -12.49
N ILE A 562 -38.59 -10.90 -11.97
CA ILE A 562 -39.90 -11.13 -11.31
C ILE A 562 -40.92 -11.68 -12.32
N ARG A 563 -40.95 -11.12 -13.54
CA ARG A 563 -41.84 -11.57 -14.62
C ARG A 563 -41.53 -12.99 -15.07
N ASP A 564 -40.25 -13.34 -15.18
CA ASP A 564 -39.79 -14.70 -15.48
C ASP A 564 -40.26 -15.70 -14.41
N LYS A 565 -40.12 -15.35 -13.13
CA LYS A 565 -40.68 -16.15 -12.02
C LYS A 565 -42.20 -16.28 -12.04
N ARG A 566 -42.91 -15.32 -12.65
CA ARG A 566 -44.36 -15.37 -12.89
C ARG A 566 -44.75 -16.10 -14.19
N GLY A 567 -43.79 -16.65 -14.92
CA GLY A 567 -44.01 -17.43 -16.15
C GLY A 567 -43.94 -16.62 -17.45
N PHE A 568 -43.65 -15.32 -17.41
CA PHE A 568 -43.45 -14.51 -18.61
C PHE A 568 -42.01 -14.67 -19.12
N ARG A 569 -41.82 -15.29 -20.29
CA ARG A 569 -40.49 -15.59 -20.87
C ARG A 569 -39.84 -14.42 -21.62
N ASP A 570 -39.98 -13.19 -21.12
CA ASP A 570 -39.49 -11.98 -21.81
C ASP A 570 -37.97 -11.96 -21.96
N LEU A 571 -37.24 -12.47 -20.96
CA LEU A 571 -35.77 -12.53 -20.94
C LEU A 571 -35.17 -13.40 -22.04
N TYR A 572 -35.93 -14.36 -22.55
CA TYR A 572 -35.49 -15.28 -23.58
C TYR A 572 -35.69 -14.74 -25.00
N SER A 573 -36.33 -13.57 -25.15
CA SER A 573 -36.40 -12.90 -26.43
C SER A 573 -34.98 -12.59 -26.93
N PRO A 574 -34.58 -12.98 -28.15
CA PRO A 574 -33.20 -12.85 -28.63
C PRO A 574 -32.64 -11.44 -28.49
N LYS A 575 -33.48 -10.44 -28.74
CA LYS A 575 -33.12 -9.03 -28.57
C LYS A 575 -32.85 -8.69 -27.11
N VAL A 576 -33.77 -9.04 -26.20
CA VAL A 576 -33.63 -8.73 -24.77
C VAL A 576 -32.43 -9.45 -24.19
N ALA A 577 -32.25 -10.74 -24.50
CA ALA A 577 -31.12 -11.55 -24.06
C ALA A 577 -29.77 -10.94 -24.47
N PHE A 578 -29.64 -10.47 -25.71
CA PHE A 578 -28.43 -9.82 -26.20
C PHE A 578 -28.08 -8.54 -25.41
N TYR A 579 -29.03 -7.60 -25.28
CA TYR A 579 -28.77 -6.36 -24.56
C TYR A 579 -28.62 -6.59 -23.05
N ASP A 580 -29.30 -7.59 -22.49
CA ASP A 580 -29.12 -7.98 -21.10
C ASP A 580 -27.72 -8.52 -20.83
N GLU A 581 -27.16 -9.32 -21.74
CA GLU A 581 -25.79 -9.82 -21.61
C GLU A 581 -24.76 -8.67 -21.70
N VAL A 582 -24.93 -7.76 -22.66
CA VAL A 582 -24.06 -6.60 -22.82
C VAL A 582 -24.15 -5.67 -21.59
N CYS A 583 -25.36 -5.24 -21.21
CA CYS A 583 -25.56 -4.36 -20.06
C CYS A 583 -25.15 -5.05 -18.75
N GLY A 584 -25.41 -6.34 -18.60
CA GLY A 584 -25.01 -7.12 -17.43
C GLY A 584 -23.50 -7.13 -17.24
N PHE A 585 -22.72 -7.38 -18.30
CA PHE A 585 -21.26 -7.28 -18.24
C PHE A 585 -20.78 -5.86 -17.87
N LEU A 586 -21.36 -4.83 -18.50
CA LEU A 586 -20.97 -3.44 -18.26
C LEU A 586 -21.33 -2.95 -16.84
N VAL A 587 -22.48 -3.37 -16.30
CA VAL A 587 -22.90 -3.02 -14.94
C VAL A 587 -22.11 -3.79 -13.89
N ILE A 588 -21.73 -5.04 -14.15
CA ILE A 588 -20.76 -5.76 -13.30
C ILE A 588 -19.42 -5.03 -13.30
N GLY A 589 -18.92 -4.61 -14.46
CA GLY A 589 -17.72 -3.79 -14.59
C GLY A 589 -17.81 -2.49 -13.79
N TRP A 590 -18.91 -1.75 -13.94
CA TRP A 590 -19.18 -0.55 -13.14
C TRP A 590 -19.20 -0.84 -11.63
N ALA A 591 -19.92 -1.89 -11.21
CA ALA A 591 -20.06 -2.25 -9.80
C ALA A 591 -18.72 -2.63 -9.17
N LEU A 592 -17.89 -3.42 -9.85
CA LEU A 592 -16.56 -3.80 -9.36
C LEU A 592 -15.61 -2.59 -9.26
N HIS A 593 -15.77 -1.57 -10.11
CA HIS A 593 -14.97 -0.35 -10.04
C HIS A 593 -15.57 0.72 -9.13
N TYR A 594 -16.70 0.47 -8.47
CA TYR A 594 -17.40 1.45 -7.64
C TYR A 594 -17.68 0.96 -6.22
N LEU A 595 -18.26 -0.23 -6.06
CA LEU A 595 -18.67 -0.77 -4.77
C LEU A 595 -17.52 -1.05 -3.79
N PRO A 596 -16.33 -1.54 -4.21
CA PRO A 596 -15.23 -1.78 -3.27
C PRO A 596 -14.78 -0.52 -2.52
N PHE A 597 -14.97 0.68 -3.09
CA PHE A 597 -14.62 1.92 -2.43
C PHE A 597 -15.48 2.22 -1.18
N TYR A 598 -16.64 1.58 -1.01
CA TYR A 598 -17.42 1.66 0.23
C TYR A 598 -16.77 0.89 1.39
N LEU A 599 -15.95 -0.12 1.08
CA LEU A 599 -15.26 -0.95 2.06
C LEU A 599 -13.88 -0.39 2.45
N MET A 600 -13.41 0.63 1.73
CA MET A 600 -12.09 1.23 1.93
C MET A 600 -12.15 2.36 2.97
N ALA A 601 -11.62 2.10 4.16
CA ALA A 601 -11.52 3.07 5.26
C ALA A 601 -10.32 4.03 5.13
N ARG A 602 -9.99 4.46 3.92
CA ARG A 602 -8.89 5.40 3.63
C ARG A 602 -9.39 6.68 2.95
N GLN A 603 -8.47 7.59 2.69
CA GLN A 603 -8.74 8.81 1.93
C GLN A 603 -9.07 8.49 0.46
N LEU A 604 -10.15 9.11 -0.04
CA LEU A 604 -10.71 8.89 -1.38
C LEU A 604 -11.11 10.22 -2.04
N PHE A 605 -11.22 10.17 -3.36
CA PHE A 605 -11.39 11.35 -4.22
C PHE A 605 -12.23 11.03 -5.46
N LEU A 606 -12.84 12.05 -6.06
CA LEU A 606 -13.74 11.90 -7.23
C LEU A 606 -13.08 11.17 -8.42
N HIS A 607 -11.77 11.34 -8.62
CA HIS A 607 -11.04 10.72 -9.71
C HIS A 607 -11.02 9.17 -9.64
N HIS A 608 -11.24 8.59 -8.46
CA HIS A 608 -11.36 7.14 -8.30
C HIS A 608 -12.57 6.55 -9.03
N TYR A 609 -13.59 7.36 -9.32
CA TYR A 609 -14.79 6.94 -10.04
C TYR A 609 -14.60 6.86 -11.56
N LEU A 610 -13.51 7.41 -12.14
CA LEU A 610 -13.38 7.53 -13.60
C LEU A 610 -13.36 6.18 -14.35
N PRO A 611 -12.71 5.11 -13.85
CA PRO A 611 -12.86 3.78 -14.45
C PRO A 611 -14.31 3.28 -14.43
N ALA A 612 -15.05 3.49 -13.33
CA ALA A 612 -16.46 3.12 -13.24
C ALA A 612 -17.33 3.97 -14.20
N LEU A 613 -17.07 5.28 -14.29
CA LEU A 613 -17.74 6.18 -15.24
C LEU A 613 -17.61 5.66 -16.68
N TYR A 614 -16.43 5.17 -17.07
CA TYR A 614 -16.24 4.58 -18.40
C TYR A 614 -17.24 3.44 -18.69
N PHE A 615 -17.37 2.48 -17.77
CA PHE A 615 -18.37 1.41 -17.88
C PHE A 615 -19.81 1.95 -17.86
N ALA A 616 -20.11 2.97 -17.05
CA ALA A 616 -21.43 3.59 -17.01
C ALA A 616 -21.80 4.26 -18.34
N VAL A 617 -20.85 4.93 -19.01
CA VAL A 617 -21.06 5.54 -20.33
C VAL A 617 -21.29 4.48 -21.41
N LEU A 618 -20.54 3.37 -21.37
CA LEU A 618 -20.80 2.23 -22.26
C LEU A 618 -22.20 1.64 -22.01
N CYS A 619 -22.62 1.52 -20.75
CA CYS A 619 -23.96 1.03 -20.37
C CYS A 619 -25.05 1.97 -20.88
N PHE A 620 -24.85 3.28 -20.79
CA PHE A 620 -25.75 4.27 -21.38
C PHE A 620 -25.89 4.08 -22.89
N CYS A 621 -24.79 3.86 -23.59
CA CYS A 621 -24.79 3.61 -25.02
C CYS A 621 -25.58 2.33 -25.37
N ALA A 622 -25.38 1.24 -24.63
CA ALA A 622 -26.13 0.00 -24.82
C ALA A 622 -27.64 0.18 -24.55
N ALA A 623 -28.00 0.91 -23.48
CA ALA A 623 -29.40 1.24 -23.18
C ALA A 623 -30.03 2.12 -24.26
N PHE A 624 -29.31 3.14 -24.73
CA PHE A 624 -29.74 3.98 -25.86
C PHE A 624 -29.96 3.15 -27.13
N ASP A 625 -29.06 2.23 -27.43
CA ASP A 625 -29.14 1.34 -28.58
C ASP A 625 -30.40 0.45 -28.52
N TYR A 626 -30.66 -0.13 -27.34
CA TYR A 626 -31.88 -0.92 -27.11
C TYR A 626 -33.15 -0.09 -27.29
N VAL A 627 -33.26 1.06 -26.62
CA VAL A 627 -34.48 1.90 -26.64
C VAL A 627 -34.76 2.45 -28.03
N THR A 628 -33.72 2.81 -28.78
CA THR A 628 -33.87 3.44 -30.11
C THR A 628 -33.89 2.44 -31.27
N SER A 629 -33.66 1.15 -31.00
CA SER A 629 -33.57 0.11 -32.04
C SER A 629 -34.85 -0.07 -32.87
N SER A 630 -36.04 0.28 -32.36
CA SER A 630 -37.30 0.24 -33.11
C SER A 630 -37.63 1.55 -33.85
N LEU A 631 -36.87 2.61 -33.61
CA LEU A 631 -37.09 3.92 -34.22
C LEU A 631 -36.51 3.99 -35.64
N ARG A 632 -37.05 4.89 -36.46
CA ARG A 632 -36.50 5.16 -37.80
C ARG A 632 -35.03 5.64 -37.66
N PRO A 633 -34.10 5.21 -38.55
CA PRO A 633 -32.69 5.59 -38.47
C PRO A 633 -32.44 7.10 -38.39
N ARG A 634 -33.22 7.91 -39.12
CA ARG A 634 -33.13 9.39 -39.07
C ARG A 634 -33.47 9.93 -37.67
N THR A 635 -34.57 9.48 -37.08
CA THR A 635 -35.02 9.89 -35.74
C THR A 635 -33.99 9.49 -34.68
N ARG A 636 -33.42 8.29 -34.79
CA ARG A 636 -32.37 7.81 -33.90
C ARG A 636 -31.13 8.70 -33.94
N VAL A 637 -30.65 9.07 -35.13
CA VAL A 637 -29.51 9.99 -35.29
C VAL A 637 -29.84 11.38 -34.75
N GLN A 638 -31.07 11.87 -34.96
CA GLN A 638 -31.52 13.15 -34.40
C GLN A 638 -31.49 13.15 -32.87
N ILE A 639 -32.01 12.11 -32.21
CA ILE A 639 -31.97 11.99 -30.74
C ILE A 639 -30.53 11.93 -30.25
N GLY A 640 -29.68 11.11 -30.89
CA GLY A 640 -28.26 11.02 -30.57
C GLY A 640 -27.55 12.38 -30.73
N ALA A 641 -27.83 13.11 -31.80
CA ALA A 641 -27.27 14.44 -32.06
C ALA A 641 -27.69 15.46 -30.99
N VAL A 642 -28.95 15.44 -30.54
CA VAL A 642 -29.42 16.30 -29.44
C VAL A 642 -28.63 16.02 -28.15
N ILE A 643 -28.44 14.75 -27.79
CA ILE A 643 -27.67 14.36 -26.60
C ILE A 643 -26.22 14.85 -26.71
N VAL A 644 -25.60 14.69 -27.89
CA VAL A 644 -24.24 15.20 -28.14
C VAL A 644 -24.18 16.73 -28.03
N ILE A 645 -25.15 17.45 -28.61
CA ILE A 645 -25.21 18.92 -28.53
C ILE A 645 -25.33 19.37 -27.07
N LEU A 646 -26.14 18.70 -26.26
CA LEU A 646 -26.25 18.98 -24.83
C LEU A 646 -24.94 18.71 -24.09
N ALA A 647 -24.26 17.59 -24.38
CA ALA A 647 -22.95 17.28 -23.82
C ALA A 647 -21.90 18.32 -24.23
N MET A 648 -21.87 18.73 -25.50
CA MET A 648 -20.99 19.78 -26.02
C MET A 648 -21.26 21.14 -25.38
N TRP A 649 -22.52 21.51 -25.23
CA TRP A 649 -22.93 22.74 -24.55
C TRP A 649 -22.47 22.74 -23.09
N SER A 650 -22.71 21.64 -22.36
CA SER A 650 -22.28 21.47 -20.98
C SER A 650 -20.76 21.54 -20.85
N TRP A 651 -20.03 20.86 -21.74
CA TRP A 651 -18.56 20.95 -21.79
C TRP A 651 -18.08 22.38 -22.00
N SER A 652 -18.66 23.09 -22.97
CA SER A 652 -18.29 24.48 -23.27
C SER A 652 -18.58 25.40 -22.08
N TYR A 653 -19.71 25.18 -21.39
CA TYR A 653 -20.11 25.94 -20.21
C TYR A 653 -19.14 25.75 -19.03
N PHE A 654 -18.67 24.52 -18.79
CA PHE A 654 -17.71 24.20 -17.72
C PHE A 654 -16.24 24.22 -18.16
N SER A 655 -15.96 24.52 -19.42
CA SER A 655 -14.60 24.58 -19.98
C SER A 655 -13.63 25.49 -19.22
N PRO A 656 -14.05 26.63 -18.60
CA PRO A 656 -13.14 27.44 -17.78
C PRO A 656 -12.52 26.68 -16.60
N LEU A 657 -13.24 25.69 -16.04
CA LEU A 657 -12.76 24.85 -14.93
C LEU A 657 -11.74 23.79 -15.39
N SER A 658 -11.82 23.35 -16.64
CA SER A 658 -10.92 22.32 -17.20
C SER A 658 -9.64 22.93 -17.78
N TYR A 659 -9.75 24.08 -18.46
CA TYR A 659 -8.64 24.71 -19.17
C TYR A 659 -8.02 25.90 -18.43
N ALA A 660 -8.52 26.24 -17.23
CA ALA A 660 -8.16 27.45 -16.50
C ALA A 660 -8.38 28.73 -17.34
N GLU A 661 -9.48 28.79 -18.10
CA GLU A 661 -9.83 30.00 -18.83
C GLU A 661 -10.37 31.08 -17.86
N PRO A 662 -10.14 32.37 -18.13
CA PRO A 662 -10.75 33.43 -17.36
C PRO A 662 -12.27 33.36 -17.45
N TRP A 663 -12.94 33.59 -16.33
CA TRP A 663 -14.39 33.71 -16.26
C TRP A 663 -14.78 35.02 -15.59
N THR A 664 -16.02 35.23 -15.14
CA THR A 664 -16.39 36.41 -14.33
C THR A 664 -17.10 35.94 -13.06
N LYS A 665 -17.09 36.74 -11.99
CA LYS A 665 -17.78 36.40 -10.72
C LYS A 665 -19.23 35.95 -10.95
N GLY A 666 -19.99 36.71 -11.74
CA GLY A 666 -21.38 36.36 -12.06
C GLY A 666 -21.53 35.10 -12.91
N LYS A 667 -20.56 34.77 -13.78
CA LYS A 667 -20.56 33.49 -14.52
C LYS A 667 -20.20 32.32 -13.58
N CYS A 668 -19.23 32.51 -12.68
CA CYS A 668 -18.83 31.53 -11.67
C CYS A 668 -20.00 31.12 -10.77
N GLU A 669 -20.66 32.09 -10.15
CA GLU A 669 -21.76 31.80 -9.22
C GLU A 669 -22.96 31.16 -9.93
N ARG A 670 -23.27 31.57 -11.17
CA ARG A 670 -24.31 30.91 -11.98
C ARG A 670 -23.95 29.49 -12.42
N ALA A 671 -22.65 29.17 -12.48
CA ALA A 671 -22.20 27.84 -12.85
C ALA A 671 -22.37 26.81 -11.71
N LYS A 672 -22.61 27.25 -10.47
CA LYS A 672 -22.91 26.37 -9.32
C LYS A 672 -24.33 25.82 -9.41
N TRP A 673 -24.52 24.80 -10.23
CA TRP A 673 -25.83 24.15 -10.39
C TRP A 673 -26.28 23.42 -9.12
N LEU A 674 -25.33 22.91 -8.34
CA LEU A 674 -25.56 22.35 -7.02
C LEU A 674 -25.00 23.27 -5.94
N LYS A 675 -25.74 23.43 -4.85
CA LYS A 675 -25.29 24.21 -3.68
C LYS A 675 -23.99 23.68 -3.06
N THR A 676 -23.69 22.40 -3.29
CA THR A 676 -22.50 21.71 -2.79
C THR A 676 -21.25 21.94 -3.64
N TRP A 677 -21.36 22.60 -4.80
CA TRP A 677 -20.20 22.94 -5.62
C TRP A 677 -19.46 24.14 -5.05
N ASP A 678 -18.24 23.89 -4.57
CA ASP A 678 -17.42 24.78 -3.75
C ASP A 678 -16.30 25.50 -4.53
N PHE A 679 -16.34 25.46 -5.87
CA PHE A 679 -15.40 26.21 -6.69
C PHE A 679 -15.66 27.72 -6.60
N SER A 680 -14.61 28.55 -6.61
CA SER A 680 -14.73 29.98 -6.31
C SER A 680 -14.05 30.87 -7.35
N TRP A 681 -14.46 32.13 -7.39
CA TRP A 681 -13.88 33.17 -8.27
C TRP A 681 -12.54 33.75 -7.73
N TRP A 682 -12.08 33.30 -6.55
CA TRP A 682 -11.30 34.10 -5.62
C TRP A 682 -9.92 34.60 -6.12
N MET A 683 -9.53 35.77 -5.60
CA MET A 683 -8.31 36.53 -5.83
C MET A 683 -7.47 36.49 -4.55
N LYS A 684 -6.28 35.89 -4.56
CA LYS A 684 -5.28 36.20 -3.51
C LYS A 684 -4.86 37.65 -3.74
N GLU A 685 -5.53 38.58 -3.08
CA GLU A 685 -4.94 39.91 -2.86
C GLU A 685 -3.64 39.68 -2.09
N ILE A 686 -2.54 40.08 -2.71
CA ILE A 686 -1.26 40.28 -2.04
C ILE A 686 -1.53 41.36 -0.99
N ALA A 687 -1.48 40.99 0.28
CA ALA A 687 -1.49 41.95 1.37
C ALA A 687 -0.23 42.81 1.27
N LEU A 688 -0.35 43.98 0.63
CA LEU A 688 0.48 45.14 0.93
C LEU A 688 -0.01 45.72 2.27
N PRO A 689 0.91 46.10 3.18
CA PRO A 689 0.53 46.46 4.54
C PRO A 689 -0.10 47.85 4.60
N LEU A 690 -1.15 47.98 5.44
CA LEU A 690 -1.68 49.23 6.03
C LEU A 690 -2.33 50.18 4.99
N VAL A 691 -3.60 50.61 5.05
CA VAL A 691 -4.38 51.26 6.12
C VAL A 691 -5.86 51.30 5.65
N PHE A 692 -6.82 51.37 6.58
CA PHE A 692 -8.29 51.57 6.40
C PHE A 692 -9.16 50.32 6.29
N SER A 693 -9.37 49.68 7.43
CA SER A 693 -10.60 48.93 7.73
C SER A 693 -11.51 49.82 8.58
N PHE A 694 -12.63 50.29 8.03
CA PHE A 694 -13.84 50.62 8.79
C PHE A 694 -15.05 50.53 7.85
N TYR A 695 -16.05 49.73 8.25
CA TYR A 695 -17.34 49.46 7.59
C TYR A 695 -17.40 48.35 6.53
N ALA A 696 -17.35 47.09 6.98
CA ALA A 696 -18.20 46.03 6.44
C ALA A 696 -18.45 44.98 7.53
N ARG A 697 -19.72 44.74 7.89
CA ARG A 697 -20.11 43.61 8.76
C ARG A 697 -19.97 42.30 7.96
N PRO A 698 -19.43 41.21 8.52
CA PRO A 698 -19.35 39.92 7.81
C PRO A 698 -20.71 39.21 7.81
N CYS A 699 -21.03 38.53 6.70
CA CYS A 699 -22.08 37.51 6.66
C CYS A 699 -21.54 36.19 7.25
N PRO A 700 -22.34 35.42 7.99
CA PRO A 700 -21.90 34.13 8.52
C PRO A 700 -21.95 33.06 7.43
N GLY A 701 -20.81 32.47 7.06
CA GLY A 701 -20.79 31.31 6.16
C GLY A 701 -19.53 31.05 5.33
N ASP A 702 -18.45 31.80 5.48
CA ASP A 702 -17.21 31.56 4.70
C ASP A 702 -16.34 30.46 5.32
N PHE A 703 -16.37 29.27 4.71
CA PHE A 703 -15.56 28.09 5.08
C PHE A 703 -14.03 28.31 4.95
N HIS A 704 -13.60 29.36 4.26
CA HIS A 704 -12.18 29.63 4.00
C HIS A 704 -11.41 30.26 5.17
N GLU A 705 -12.07 30.73 6.23
CA GLU A 705 -11.39 31.18 7.46
C GLU A 705 -10.79 30.02 8.26
N ASN A 706 -11.30 28.79 8.13
CA ASN A 706 -10.81 27.63 8.86
C ASN A 706 -9.55 26.96 8.27
N LEU A 707 -9.04 27.44 7.13
CA LEU A 707 -7.72 27.03 6.62
C LEU A 707 -6.55 27.67 7.39
N ALA A 708 -6.81 28.75 8.14
CA ALA A 708 -5.80 29.35 9.01
C ALA A 708 -5.52 28.52 10.28
N GLN A 709 -6.45 27.66 10.69
CA GLN A 709 -6.26 26.74 11.83
C GLN A 709 -5.32 25.55 11.50
N TYR A 710 -4.95 25.37 10.24
CA TYR A 710 -4.04 24.31 9.78
C TYR A 710 -2.70 24.85 9.27
N LYS A 711 -2.41 26.14 9.48
CA LYS A 711 -1.05 26.67 9.36
C LYS A 711 -0.38 26.58 10.71
N GLY A 712 0.78 25.93 10.77
CA GLY A 712 1.66 25.98 11.94
C GLY A 712 1.81 27.42 12.41
N GLN A 713 1.74 27.62 13.73
CA GLN A 713 1.98 28.93 14.34
C GLN A 713 3.36 29.44 13.88
N PRO A 714 3.47 30.67 13.37
CA PRO A 714 4.78 31.29 13.25
C PRO A 714 5.31 31.53 14.65
N VAL A 715 6.46 30.91 14.97
CA VAL A 715 7.24 31.24 16.16
C VAL A 715 7.54 32.73 16.12
N ALA A 716 7.10 33.44 17.16
CA ALA A 716 7.39 34.84 17.34
C ALA A 716 8.91 34.99 17.55
N SER A 717 9.62 35.49 16.53
CA SER A 717 10.98 36.00 16.68
C SER A 717 10.94 37.21 17.61
N SER A 718 11.24 37.00 18.89
CA SER A 718 11.54 38.08 19.82
C SER A 718 12.79 38.82 19.35
N ARG A 719 12.65 40.09 18.96
CA ARG A 719 13.77 41.00 18.75
C ARG A 719 14.51 41.19 20.06
N ILE A 720 15.76 40.72 20.13
CA ILE A 720 16.72 41.12 21.15
C ILE A 720 17.46 42.35 20.60
N GLU A 721 17.35 43.49 21.27
CA GLU A 721 18.19 44.67 21.04
C GLU A 721 19.63 44.34 21.48
N LEU A 722 20.57 44.35 20.53
CA LEU A 722 22.00 44.21 20.78
C LEU A 722 22.62 45.59 20.99
N THR A 723 22.99 45.88 22.25
CA THR A 723 23.97 46.92 22.60
C THR A 723 25.39 46.35 22.43
N MET A 724 26.20 46.99 21.57
CA MET A 724 27.61 46.63 21.38
C MET A 724 28.53 47.32 22.40
N PRO A 725 29.62 46.66 22.82
CA PRO A 725 30.89 47.31 23.12
C PRO A 725 32.04 46.79 22.23
N PRO A 726 33.21 47.47 22.20
CA PRO A 726 34.09 47.48 21.03
C PRO A 726 35.24 46.46 21.04
N ALA A 727 35.70 46.21 19.81
CA ALA A 727 36.88 45.51 19.28
C ALA A 727 38.08 45.18 20.20
N MET A 728 38.63 43.96 20.04
CA MET A 728 40.07 43.75 19.79
C MET A 728 40.42 42.33 19.28
N ASP A 729 41.12 42.35 18.14
CA ASP A 729 42.24 41.53 17.65
C ASP A 729 42.09 40.09 17.12
N ASP A 730 42.73 39.90 15.96
CA ASP A 730 42.76 38.75 15.07
C ASP A 730 43.76 37.67 15.53
N SER A 731 43.37 36.39 15.47
CA SER A 731 44.21 35.34 14.86
C SER A 731 43.53 33.96 14.84
N ALA A 732 43.71 33.27 13.70
CA ALA A 732 43.40 31.86 13.40
C ALA A 732 41.93 31.48 13.11
N VAL A 733 41.46 31.84 11.91
CA VAL A 733 40.30 31.20 11.26
C VAL A 733 40.73 29.87 10.64
N THR A 734 40.19 28.76 11.15
CA THR A 734 40.12 27.49 10.42
C THR A 734 38.64 27.18 10.20
N THR A 735 38.14 27.46 9.00
CA THR A 735 36.74 27.26 8.63
C THR A 735 36.48 25.77 8.33
N THR A 736 35.69 25.10 9.17
CA THR A 736 34.95 23.90 8.77
C THR A 736 33.51 24.33 8.53
N MET A 737 33.09 24.34 7.26
CA MET A 737 31.69 24.58 6.91
C MET A 737 30.92 23.29 7.13
N VAL A 738 30.04 23.29 8.13
CA VAL A 738 28.96 22.29 8.26
C VAL A 738 27.83 22.76 7.36
N GLU A 739 27.53 21.98 6.34
CA GLU A 739 26.41 22.20 5.41
C GLU A 739 25.11 21.91 6.17
N GLU A 740 24.29 22.94 6.37
CA GLU A 740 23.03 22.90 7.11
C GLU A 740 22.00 22.08 6.31
N ALA A 741 21.61 20.91 6.82
CA ALA A 741 20.67 20.01 6.17
C ALA A 741 19.23 20.57 6.21
N PRO A 742 18.45 20.47 5.11
CA PRO A 742 17.07 20.93 5.09
C PRO A 742 16.13 20.03 5.91
N GLU A 743 15.21 20.66 6.64
CA GLU A 743 14.23 20.03 7.56
C GLU A 743 13.47 18.84 6.94
N PRO A 744 13.30 17.73 7.68
CA PRO A 744 12.52 16.59 7.23
C PRO A 744 11.02 16.86 7.28
N ILE A 745 10.33 16.42 6.22
CA ILE A 745 8.87 16.45 6.08
C ILE A 745 8.22 15.62 7.21
N ARG A 746 7.26 16.23 7.91
CA ARG A 746 6.50 15.62 9.02
C ARG A 746 5.83 14.30 8.58
N ASN A 747 6.17 13.21 9.28
CA ASN A 747 5.74 11.84 8.95
C ASN A 747 4.29 11.54 9.39
N VAL A 748 3.56 10.81 8.56
CA VAL A 748 2.14 10.38 8.70
C VAL A 748 1.95 9.25 9.76
N PHE A 749 2.84 9.17 10.75
CA PHE A 749 2.74 8.19 11.86
C PHE A 749 2.15 8.80 13.14
N ASP A 750 1.64 10.02 13.08
CA ASP A 750 0.78 10.59 14.11
C ASP A 750 -0.60 9.88 14.03
N ASN A 751 -0.82 8.83 14.83
CA ASN A 751 -2.16 8.25 14.98
C ASN A 751 -2.91 9.00 16.09
N PRO A 752 -4.01 9.72 15.79
CA PRO A 752 -4.81 10.40 16.80
C PRO A 752 -5.82 9.44 17.43
N GLU A 753 -5.35 8.47 18.19
CA GLU A 753 -6.20 7.67 19.08
C GLU A 753 -5.68 7.75 20.51
N ALA A 754 -5.71 8.97 21.05
CA ALA A 754 -5.97 9.12 22.48
C ALA A 754 -7.49 8.95 22.68
N ILE A 755 -7.85 8.07 23.61
CA ILE A 755 -9.23 7.89 24.10
C ILE A 755 -9.74 9.27 24.55
N PRO A 756 -10.96 9.72 24.19
CA PRO A 756 -11.45 11.01 24.64
C PRO A 756 -11.59 11.01 26.16
N GLU A 757 -10.82 11.86 26.83
CA GLU A 757 -11.05 12.23 28.22
C GLU A 757 -12.48 12.77 28.37
N GLU A 758 -13.24 12.14 29.27
CA GLU A 758 -14.52 12.62 29.73
C GLU A 758 -14.29 13.95 30.47
N LYS A 759 -14.63 15.07 29.81
CA LYS A 759 -14.61 16.39 30.45
C LYS A 759 -15.62 16.40 31.59
N THR A 760 -15.14 16.21 32.81
CA THR A 760 -15.87 16.56 34.05
C THR A 760 -16.21 18.06 34.02
N ILE A 761 -17.49 18.34 33.86
CA ILE A 761 -18.08 19.67 34.01
C ILE A 761 -18.12 19.99 35.50
N ALA A 762 -17.50 21.10 35.90
CA ALA A 762 -17.64 21.66 37.24
C ALA A 762 -19.11 22.05 37.52
N PRO A 763 -19.66 21.77 38.71
CA PRO A 763 -21.06 22.08 39.00
C PRO A 763 -21.24 23.57 39.32
N VAL A 764 -22.05 24.24 38.49
CA VAL A 764 -22.70 25.51 38.84
C VAL A 764 -24.00 25.15 39.57
N GLY A 765 -24.06 25.42 40.87
CA GLY A 765 -25.26 25.20 41.67
C GLY A 765 -26.35 26.24 41.40
N PRO A 766 -27.58 25.97 41.84
CA PRO A 766 -28.51 27.01 42.24
C PRO A 766 -28.90 26.89 43.72
N GLN A 767 -28.75 27.99 44.45
CA GLN A 767 -29.36 28.20 45.76
C GLN A 767 -30.86 28.50 45.60
N ASN A 768 -31.72 27.77 46.32
CA ASN A 768 -32.77 28.31 47.22
C ASN A 768 -33.72 27.19 47.73
N GLU A 769 -33.47 26.77 48.98
CA GLU A 769 -34.37 26.51 50.15
C GLU A 769 -35.75 25.81 49.95
N VAL A 770 -35.99 24.54 50.41
CA VAL A 770 -36.42 24.00 51.76
C VAL A 770 -37.95 24.15 52.01
N PRO A 771 -38.73 23.25 52.71
CA PRO A 771 -38.41 22.02 53.50
C PRO A 771 -39.22 20.73 53.20
N MET A 772 -38.76 19.64 53.84
CA MET A 772 -39.38 18.31 53.98
C MET A 772 -40.62 18.24 54.89
N LEU A 773 -41.46 17.21 54.70
CA LEU A 773 -42.29 16.58 55.75
C LEU A 773 -42.53 15.08 55.44
N GLU A 774 -42.56 14.30 56.51
CA GLU A 774 -42.38 12.84 56.65
C GLU A 774 -43.59 11.96 56.29
N SER A 775 -43.35 10.67 56.03
CA SER A 775 -43.97 9.59 56.84
C SER A 775 -43.25 8.25 56.64
N THR A 776 -42.74 7.72 57.74
CA THR A 776 -42.32 6.33 57.98
C THR A 776 -43.52 5.39 58.07
N ASP A 777 -43.35 4.12 57.69
CA ASP A 777 -43.87 3.01 58.50
C ASP A 777 -43.11 1.68 58.27
N ILE A 778 -43.00 0.92 59.36
CA ILE A 778 -42.11 -0.21 59.64
C ILE A 778 -42.95 -1.51 59.77
N ILE A 779 -42.58 -2.58 59.03
CA ILE A 779 -42.44 -4.07 59.29
C ILE A 779 -43.38 -4.72 60.37
N PRO A 780 -43.93 -5.99 60.28
CA PRO A 780 -43.19 -7.22 59.85
C PRO A 780 -43.94 -8.51 59.34
N ARG A 781 -43.10 -9.54 59.02
CA ARG A 781 -43.30 -11.03 58.86
C ARG A 781 -43.77 -11.56 57.48
N GLU A 782 -43.36 -12.71 56.94
CA GLU A 782 -42.72 -13.94 57.46
C GLU A 782 -42.16 -14.82 56.29
N SER A 783 -41.12 -15.62 56.59
CA SER A 783 -40.70 -16.95 56.07
C SER A 783 -40.61 -17.35 54.57
N GLU A 784 -39.43 -17.92 54.28
CA GLU A 784 -39.01 -18.92 53.27
C GLU A 784 -40.08 -19.64 52.40
N VAL A 785 -39.75 -19.86 51.12
CA VAL A 785 -39.51 -21.18 50.47
C VAL A 785 -39.42 -21.01 48.94
N GLU A 786 -38.43 -21.71 48.36
CA GLU A 786 -38.06 -21.83 46.95
C GLU A 786 -39.17 -22.51 46.10
N ALA A 787 -39.40 -22.05 44.86
CA ALA A 787 -40.35 -22.68 43.93
C ALA A 787 -39.96 -22.51 42.43
N PRO A 788 -40.39 -23.42 41.53
CA PRO A 788 -39.57 -23.94 40.43
C PRO A 788 -40.05 -23.60 38.99
N LYS A 789 -39.29 -24.11 38.00
CA LYS A 789 -39.47 -24.00 36.54
C LYS A 789 -40.85 -24.46 36.03
N PRO A 790 -41.38 -23.86 34.94
CA PRO A 790 -42.64 -24.30 34.34
C PRO A 790 -42.45 -25.45 33.32
N GLU A 791 -43.36 -26.42 33.39
CA GLU A 791 -43.44 -27.61 32.56
C GLU A 791 -44.58 -27.51 31.53
N ASP A 792 -44.35 -28.20 30.41
CA ASP A 792 -45.19 -28.32 29.22
C ASP A 792 -46.47 -29.13 29.49
N THR A 793 -47.58 -28.75 28.86
CA THR A 793 -48.88 -29.41 28.99
C THR A 793 -49.40 -29.81 27.62
N ARG A 794 -49.21 -31.09 27.26
CA ARG A 794 -50.13 -31.90 26.44
C ARG A 794 -49.69 -33.37 26.37
N ALA A 795 -50.61 -34.26 26.76
CA ALA A 795 -50.64 -35.70 26.45
C ALA A 795 -52.12 -36.14 26.47
N PRO A 796 -52.52 -37.40 26.14
CA PRO A 796 -51.82 -38.57 25.54
C PRO A 796 -52.62 -39.15 24.31
N VAL A 797 -52.29 -40.24 23.58
CA VAL A 797 -52.30 -41.70 23.92
C VAL A 797 -51.81 -42.55 22.71
N GLY A 798 -51.10 -43.67 22.98
CA GLY A 798 -51.06 -44.93 22.17
C GLY A 798 -49.65 -45.41 21.77
N LEU A 799 -48.99 -46.33 22.51
CA LEU A 799 -48.86 -47.80 22.25
C LEU A 799 -48.27 -48.12 20.85
N ASP A 800 -47.14 -48.81 20.64
CA ASP A 800 -46.67 -50.09 21.22
C ASP A 800 -45.18 -50.38 20.89
N ALA A 801 -44.56 -51.27 21.70
CA ALA A 801 -43.29 -52.04 21.54
C ALA A 801 -41.95 -51.24 21.40
N GLY A 802 -40.94 -51.29 22.28
CA GLY A 802 -40.47 -52.31 23.25
C GLY A 802 -39.79 -53.46 22.49
N ALA A 803 -38.49 -53.78 22.52
CA ALA A 803 -37.31 -53.46 23.33
C ALA A 803 -36.07 -54.11 22.59
N PRO A 804 -34.89 -54.41 23.20
CA PRO A 804 -33.83 -53.46 23.54
C PRO A 804 -32.37 -53.92 23.22
N GLN A 805 -31.44 -52.97 23.42
CA GLN A 805 -30.08 -53.06 24.03
C GLN A 805 -28.88 -53.77 23.36
N VAL A 806 -27.85 -52.94 23.07
CA VAL A 806 -26.47 -52.91 23.62
C VAL A 806 -25.78 -54.25 23.95
N THR A 807 -24.60 -54.52 23.36
CA THR A 807 -23.29 -54.64 24.06
C THR A 807 -22.14 -55.03 23.11
N ASP A 808 -20.94 -54.60 23.48
CA ASP A 808 -19.65 -54.77 22.82
C ASP A 808 -19.03 -56.19 22.92
N LYS A 809 -18.10 -56.45 21.97
CA LYS A 809 -16.90 -57.33 22.01
C LYS A 809 -17.05 -58.87 22.01
N ALA A 810 -16.45 -59.51 20.99
CA ALA A 810 -15.30 -60.45 21.07
C ALA A 810 -15.35 -61.59 20.02
N GLU A 811 -14.24 -61.70 19.28
CA GLU A 811 -13.52 -62.86 18.71
C GLU A 811 -14.20 -64.11 18.07
N ASP A 812 -13.61 -64.47 16.92
CA ASP A 812 -13.25 -65.82 16.40
C ASP A 812 -14.12 -66.65 15.41
N GLU A 813 -13.48 -66.86 14.24
CA GLU A 813 -13.31 -68.02 13.35
C GLU A 813 -14.46 -68.86 12.69
N GLY A 814 -14.19 -69.22 11.42
CA GLY A 814 -14.80 -70.29 10.59
C GLY A 814 -15.55 -69.77 9.35
N GLY A 815 -15.36 -70.18 8.09
CA GLY A 815 -14.68 -71.34 7.49
C GLY A 815 -15.64 -72.14 6.58
N TRP A 816 -15.32 -72.26 5.28
CA TRP A 816 -15.80 -73.24 4.27
C TRP A 816 -17.25 -73.12 3.71
N HIS A 817 -17.61 -73.44 2.44
CA HIS A 817 -17.01 -74.30 1.40
C HIS A 817 -17.71 -74.16 0.02
N GLY A 818 -17.06 -74.63 -1.07
CA GLY A 818 -17.71 -75.00 -2.34
C GLY A 818 -16.73 -75.38 -3.46
N ASP A 819 -16.48 -76.68 -3.65
CA ASP A 819 -15.62 -77.32 -4.67
C ASP A 819 -16.35 -77.63 -6.01
N ALA A 820 -15.57 -77.77 -7.10
CA ALA A 820 -15.72 -78.84 -8.11
C ALA A 820 -14.48 -78.92 -9.07
N GLU A 821 -13.99 -80.15 -9.26
CA GLU A 821 -12.86 -80.65 -10.09
C GLU A 821 -13.17 -80.64 -11.61
N ALA A 822 -12.31 -80.94 -12.61
CA ALA A 822 -11.02 -81.66 -12.71
C ALA A 822 -10.30 -81.36 -14.06
N GLY A 823 -8.95 -81.53 -14.11
CA GLY A 823 -8.24 -82.01 -15.32
C GLY A 823 -6.97 -81.28 -15.81
N ASN A 824 -5.78 -81.67 -15.29
CA ASN A 824 -4.44 -81.87 -15.91
C ASN A 824 -3.95 -81.01 -17.12
N ALA A 825 -2.69 -80.53 -17.26
CA ALA A 825 -1.43 -80.78 -16.57
C ALA A 825 -0.31 -79.78 -17.00
N ARG A 826 0.78 -79.72 -16.19
CA ARG A 826 2.17 -79.24 -16.41
C ARG A 826 2.42 -77.74 -16.61
N ASP A 827 3.47 -77.12 -16.10
CA ASP A 827 4.48 -77.31 -15.04
C ASP A 827 5.17 -75.94 -15.02
N GLU A 828 5.20 -75.23 -13.88
CA GLU A 828 6.17 -74.15 -13.62
C GLU A 828 6.15 -73.83 -12.12
N GLU A 829 7.25 -74.16 -11.46
CA GLU A 829 7.37 -74.20 -10.01
C GLU A 829 7.86 -72.85 -9.45
N LYS A 830 7.10 -72.38 -8.46
CA LYS A 830 7.33 -71.23 -7.58
C LYS A 830 8.62 -71.37 -6.79
N VAL A 831 9.25 -70.25 -6.43
CA VAL A 831 9.66 -69.96 -5.04
C VAL A 831 9.65 -68.45 -4.78
N THR A 832 8.93 -68.06 -3.73
CA THR A 832 8.95 -66.79 -3.00
C THR A 832 10.17 -66.67 -2.10
N THR A 833 10.73 -65.47 -1.92
CA THR A 833 11.37 -65.12 -0.63
C THR A 833 11.40 -63.62 -0.35
N GLU A 834 11.24 -63.33 0.93
CA GLU A 834 11.34 -62.07 1.64
C GLU A 834 12.79 -61.52 1.78
N GLN A 835 12.84 -60.19 1.99
CA GLN A 835 13.67 -59.39 2.91
C GLN A 835 15.21 -59.22 2.78
N ALA A 836 15.58 -57.92 2.81
CA ALA A 836 16.75 -57.24 3.43
C ALA A 836 18.15 -57.39 2.74
N PRO A 837 19.20 -56.58 3.07
CA PRO A 837 19.33 -55.23 3.66
C PRO A 837 20.39 -54.31 2.95
N LYS A 838 20.57 -53.13 3.58
CA LYS A 838 21.65 -52.11 3.55
C LYS A 838 23.05 -52.46 2.95
N GLY A 839 23.56 -51.52 2.15
CA GLY A 839 24.91 -50.94 2.30
C GLY A 839 26.04 -51.49 1.41
N ALA A 840 26.31 -50.82 0.29
CA ALA A 840 27.64 -50.81 -0.34
C ALA A 840 27.82 -49.53 -1.18
N HIS A 841 28.90 -48.81 -0.91
CA HIS A 841 29.40 -47.68 -1.69
C HIS A 841 30.10 -48.24 -2.94
N VAL A 842 29.79 -47.74 -4.14
CA VAL A 842 30.57 -48.00 -5.36
C VAL A 842 30.67 -46.71 -6.19
N ASP A 843 31.90 -46.42 -6.60
CA ASP A 843 32.35 -45.25 -7.35
C ASP A 843 31.61 -45.01 -8.67
N VAL A 844 31.41 -43.73 -9.01
CA VAL A 844 30.83 -43.28 -10.27
C VAL A 844 31.97 -42.93 -11.25
N PRO A 845 32.07 -43.59 -12.42
CA PRO A 845 32.85 -43.07 -13.54
C PRO A 845 31.99 -42.10 -14.37
N GLU A 846 32.57 -40.95 -14.71
CA GLU A 846 32.03 -39.98 -15.66
C GLU A 846 31.81 -40.65 -17.03
N MET A 847 30.57 -40.66 -17.52
CA MET A 847 30.29 -41.00 -18.91
C MET A 847 30.49 -39.76 -19.79
N GLY A 848 31.51 -39.83 -20.64
CA GLY A 848 31.75 -38.89 -21.73
C GLY A 848 30.58 -38.86 -22.71
N LEU A 849 30.13 -37.65 -23.02
CA LEU A 849 29.18 -37.36 -24.08
C LEU A 849 29.84 -37.58 -25.44
N ASP A 850 29.12 -38.30 -26.30
CA ASP A 850 29.45 -38.67 -27.66
C ASP A 850 29.86 -37.46 -28.52
N GLU A 851 31.02 -37.54 -29.17
CA GLU A 851 31.58 -36.45 -30.00
C GLU A 851 30.69 -36.08 -31.19
N GLU A 852 29.79 -36.99 -31.59
CA GLU A 852 28.79 -36.75 -32.63
C GLU A 852 27.74 -35.70 -32.23
N ALA A 853 27.42 -35.60 -30.93
CA ALA A 853 26.48 -34.61 -30.41
C ALA A 853 27.08 -33.19 -30.33
N LYS A 854 28.41 -33.07 -30.18
CA LYS A 854 29.11 -31.78 -30.18
C LYS A 854 29.24 -31.21 -31.59
N MET A 855 29.52 -32.03 -32.59
CA MET A 855 29.57 -31.58 -33.99
C MET A 855 28.21 -31.07 -34.49
N LEU A 856 27.12 -31.75 -34.15
CA LEU A 856 25.77 -31.30 -34.52
C LEU A 856 25.38 -29.98 -33.84
N ALA A 857 25.86 -29.73 -32.63
CA ALA A 857 25.66 -28.46 -31.92
C ALA A 857 26.49 -27.32 -32.54
N GLU A 858 27.72 -27.57 -32.97
CA GLU A 858 28.56 -26.57 -33.66
C GLU A 858 28.05 -26.24 -35.08
N GLU A 859 27.53 -27.22 -35.82
CA GLU A 859 26.88 -26.96 -37.13
C GLU A 859 25.60 -26.13 -36.97
N ALA A 860 24.79 -26.41 -35.94
CA ALA A 860 23.59 -25.63 -35.65
C ALA A 860 23.91 -24.19 -35.23
N MET A 861 25.01 -23.96 -34.52
CA MET A 861 25.46 -22.62 -34.15
C MET A 861 26.04 -21.83 -35.33
N LYS A 862 26.82 -22.45 -36.22
CA LYS A 862 27.33 -21.78 -37.43
C LYS A 862 26.24 -21.39 -38.42
N ALA A 863 25.11 -22.12 -38.46
CA ALA A 863 23.95 -21.76 -39.28
C ALA A 863 23.17 -20.55 -38.73
N ALA A 864 23.30 -20.23 -37.44
CA ALA A 864 22.58 -19.13 -36.80
C ALA A 864 23.33 -17.77 -36.85
N GLU A 865 24.64 -17.77 -37.08
CA GLU A 865 25.46 -16.54 -37.18
C GLU A 865 25.60 -15.99 -38.62
N GLY A 866 24.91 -16.61 -39.60
CA GLY A 866 24.96 -16.24 -41.02
C GLY A 866 23.70 -15.59 -41.60
N MET A 867 22.76 -15.11 -40.77
CA MET A 867 21.53 -14.41 -41.21
C MET A 867 21.35 -13.04 -40.58
#